data_AF-A0A6J0GII6-F1
#
_entry.id   AF-A0A6J0GII6-F1
#
_cell.length_a   1.000
_cell.length_b   1.000
_cell.length_c   1.000
_cell.angle_alpha   90.00
_cell.angle_beta   90.00
_cell.angle_gamma   90.00
#
_symmetry.space_group_name_H-M   'P 1'
#
loop_
_entity.id
_entity.type
_entity.pdbx_description
1 polymer ?
#
loop_
_entity_poly.entity_id
_entity_poly.type
_entity_poly.pdbx_seq_one_letter_code
_entity_poly.pdbx_strand_id
1 'polypeptide(L)'
;MASWGVEAAARRVAELEEELRGLAEELSSCQADKEFVWSLWKHLQVSSPDLMQAVGLVVEREKQKAEVKDRRVLELLEAKDSKIETLEQKQKEKVEGEEKLKSVRLTGQHEEINNLMQRKNAVEEENACLKNEFSTLNQKFKDKSQELKDTEECAQKKEEQNRLVIKNLEEENKGLNTCCADLLSDLEKLRKQQAQWKMEKSGSDAIIKNLKTDLAEAREQIKELRSICGNLSSLVAVKQEQLFRKNCDVIKAKKELQELQNLCGQNTEYTAQQAELIKQVQALNANTQKVMKDQEDAHTAEITLYQKLYNELSLCFETVKTSEIQLQQSCASLQDHLLEKDKTICLLQVQLQEAYNASNAVHQNSSPKYQMQEPPVKRSRSLSPKSSFRESEELRKLKIAERKTENLEKTLQLKTRETDELRAAYEKHKERLQMLQTNYRALKEQLKQWEEGDTRLENSKSGYRHADSCQLCQEDPDMVWNELAFFKREHKKLLIEKLNLEEELHQMKIHQSVEPLFKLREDDGVKNNTVVRNMREVSPQMLQKCHSQNKDLEKLHSKRRKICYLVTSHPSILSKVNRAKRRNITIQKPGYSVTLLQERIKSLQKQIAVLKNEKNTAVASVKEVKETNEKLTNQLHLANQRLQTSKLTIEMLTSNLAKWQQEKEDLQGKLKLREHLSQTAGKSKATPAPSKNIDLEMKQLQCKLKNSNNEITKQSTTIKSLKNEVQEKEERIRELQAKISRLERDFTVKRHLIEDLKSHLKASQENEKTSNETLESLERKVKALAEDCSGKKTSIDSLKQRLNVATKEKSQYEQMYHKAKDELEKKDLKLTKLESKIIETESAMTELETATSDQLHSLAKQSAEALETVQKKLLLTSDKVEEFKTFVKTLSRELQHSIQELRTKIKKAKKVGKMKACKNCLSQESVQLAASILNVSTTDLEEILDVEDEEETAKTKMEFEKDKEWLQRIQKLTEAQVSTHCLSSDHTHILTRAQVAAHTHHCNSSPEGISKRSKLKVRINRYNIKEVKSIRNE
;
A
#
# COMPACT_ATOMS: atom_id res chain seq x y z
N MET A 1 -7.78 -88.14 119.34
CA MET A 1 -7.40 -89.55 119.58
C MET A 1 -7.50 -89.91 121.06
N ALA A 2 -6.71 -89.32 121.98
CA ALA A 2 -6.66 -89.72 123.40
C ALA A 2 -8.03 -89.95 124.10
N SER A 3 -9.02 -89.08 123.87
CA SER A 3 -10.37 -89.19 124.46
C SER A 3 -11.07 -90.53 124.19
N TRP A 4 -10.88 -91.15 123.02
CA TRP A 4 -11.56 -92.41 122.67
C TRP A 4 -11.03 -93.61 123.47
N GLY A 5 -9.77 -93.59 123.89
CA GLY A 5 -9.19 -94.64 124.74
C GLY A 5 -9.82 -94.63 126.13
N VAL A 6 -10.03 -93.44 126.71
CA VAL A 6 -10.67 -93.26 128.02
C VAL A 6 -12.14 -93.70 127.99
N GLU A 7 -12.89 -93.31 126.95
CA GLU A 7 -14.31 -93.66 126.83
C GLU A 7 -14.54 -95.15 126.55
N ALA A 8 -13.62 -95.81 125.81
CA ALA A 8 -13.64 -97.26 125.62
C ALA A 8 -13.28 -98.02 126.91
N ALA A 9 -12.27 -97.54 127.66
CA ALA A 9 -11.90 -98.11 128.95
C ALA A 9 -13.04 -97.98 129.99
N ALA A 10 -13.67 -96.81 130.07
CA ALA A 10 -14.81 -96.57 130.96
C ALA A 10 -16.00 -97.48 130.64
N ARG A 11 -16.31 -97.70 129.34
CA ARG A 11 -17.32 -98.68 128.93
C ARG A 11 -16.96 -100.11 129.35
N ARG A 12 -15.70 -100.54 129.16
CA ARG A 12 -15.29 -101.89 129.56
C ARG A 12 -15.26 -102.10 131.09
N VAL A 13 -15.01 -101.04 131.87
CA VAL A 13 -15.16 -101.09 133.34
C VAL A 13 -16.63 -101.24 133.72
N ALA A 14 -17.54 -100.46 133.15
CA ALA A 14 -18.98 -100.58 133.42
C ALA A 14 -19.54 -101.98 133.07
N GLU A 15 -19.14 -102.54 131.92
CA GLU A 15 -19.46 -103.92 131.53
C GLU A 15 -19.00 -104.93 132.60
N LEU A 16 -17.76 -104.81 133.10
CA LEU A 16 -17.22 -105.70 134.13
C LEU A 16 -17.87 -105.52 135.51
N GLU A 17 -18.27 -104.30 135.88
CA GLU A 17 -19.04 -104.02 137.10
C GLU A 17 -20.45 -104.63 137.05
N GLU A 18 -21.06 -104.70 135.87
CA GLU A 18 -22.38 -105.31 135.66
C GLU A 18 -22.30 -106.84 135.56
N GLU A 19 -21.26 -107.39 134.92
CA GLU A 19 -20.91 -108.82 134.96
C GLU A 19 -20.68 -109.29 136.42
N LEU A 20 -19.91 -108.54 137.23
CA LEU A 20 -19.68 -108.83 138.66
C LEU A 20 -20.96 -108.77 139.50
N ARG A 21 -21.85 -107.81 139.22
CA ARG A 21 -23.15 -107.66 139.91
C ARG A 21 -24.06 -108.87 139.65
N GLY A 22 -24.15 -109.30 138.40
CA GLY A 22 -24.91 -110.50 138.02
C GLY A 22 -24.41 -111.77 138.72
N LEU A 23 -23.09 -111.98 138.75
CA LEU A 23 -22.48 -113.12 139.45
C LEU A 23 -22.74 -113.10 140.96
N ALA A 24 -22.77 -111.91 141.60
CA ALA A 24 -23.11 -111.78 143.02
C ALA A 24 -24.59 -112.10 143.31
N GLU A 25 -25.50 -111.72 142.42
CA GLU A 25 -26.92 -112.05 142.49
C GLU A 25 -27.19 -113.55 142.29
N GLU A 26 -26.53 -114.18 141.32
CA GLU A 26 -26.60 -115.63 141.09
C GLU A 26 -26.06 -116.43 142.28
N LEU A 27 -24.94 -116.00 142.88
CA LEU A 27 -24.38 -116.59 144.08
C LEU A 27 -25.35 -116.48 145.27
N SER A 28 -25.98 -115.32 145.45
CA SER A 28 -26.99 -115.10 146.48
C SER A 28 -28.22 -116.00 146.30
N SER A 29 -28.70 -116.17 145.07
CA SER A 29 -29.80 -117.09 144.76
C SER A 29 -29.43 -118.55 145.05
N CYS A 30 -28.22 -118.99 144.66
CA CYS A 30 -27.72 -120.33 144.95
C CYS A 30 -27.61 -120.59 146.46
N GLN A 31 -27.21 -119.59 147.25
CA GLN A 31 -27.13 -119.72 148.70
C GLN A 31 -28.52 -119.76 149.36
N ALA A 32 -29.48 -118.96 148.89
CA ALA A 32 -30.87 -119.06 149.33
C ALA A 32 -31.49 -120.43 149.00
N ASP A 33 -31.17 -121.01 147.84
CA ASP A 33 -31.60 -122.36 147.45
C ASP A 33 -30.99 -123.45 148.33
N LYS A 34 -29.70 -123.34 148.68
CA LYS A 34 -29.03 -124.24 149.63
C LYS A 34 -29.72 -124.25 151.00
N GLU A 35 -30.02 -123.07 151.56
CA GLU A 35 -30.69 -122.97 152.86
C GLU A 35 -32.16 -123.45 152.78
N PHE A 36 -32.84 -123.21 151.66
CA PHE A 36 -34.17 -123.75 151.40
C PHE A 36 -34.16 -125.29 151.40
N VAL A 37 -33.24 -125.93 150.68
CA VAL A 37 -33.11 -127.40 150.65
C VAL A 37 -32.77 -127.96 152.04
N TRP A 38 -31.92 -127.28 152.80
CA TRP A 38 -31.61 -127.66 154.19
C TRP A 38 -32.82 -127.57 155.13
N SER A 39 -33.62 -126.52 154.99
CA SER A 39 -34.87 -126.34 155.74
C SER A 39 -35.89 -127.43 155.40
N LEU A 40 -36.07 -127.72 154.10
CA LEU A 40 -36.96 -128.76 153.59
C LEU A 40 -36.56 -130.15 154.08
N TRP A 41 -35.26 -130.49 154.02
CA TRP A 41 -34.73 -131.75 154.54
C TRP A 41 -35.02 -131.92 156.04
N LYS A 42 -34.83 -130.86 156.82
CA LYS A 42 -35.09 -130.86 158.28
C LYS A 42 -36.59 -130.97 158.60
N HIS A 43 -37.46 -130.37 157.79
CA HIS A 43 -38.92 -130.49 157.92
C HIS A 43 -39.40 -131.93 157.63
N LEU A 44 -38.82 -132.60 156.63
CA LEU A 44 -39.11 -133.99 156.29
C LEU A 44 -38.61 -135.03 157.32
N GLN A 45 -37.80 -134.62 158.30
CA GLN A 45 -37.18 -135.52 159.29
C GLN A 45 -38.02 -135.74 160.56
N VAL A 46 -39.18 -135.05 160.70
CA VAL A 46 -40.10 -135.20 161.83
C VAL A 46 -40.86 -136.53 161.72
N SER A 47 -41.19 -137.16 162.85
CA SER A 47 -41.73 -138.54 162.93
C SER A 47 -43.07 -138.80 162.20
N SER A 48 -43.74 -137.76 161.69
CA SER A 48 -44.86 -137.84 160.75
C SER A 48 -44.89 -136.56 159.89
N PRO A 49 -44.19 -136.51 158.75
CA PRO A 49 -44.03 -135.27 157.98
C PRO A 49 -45.19 -135.07 156.98
N ASP A 50 -45.67 -133.83 156.84
CA ASP A 50 -46.65 -133.47 155.81
C ASP A 50 -45.96 -133.24 154.45
N LEU A 51 -46.07 -134.24 153.58
CA LEU A 51 -45.54 -134.20 152.22
C LEU A 51 -46.22 -133.13 151.35
N MET A 52 -47.48 -132.75 151.62
CA MET A 52 -48.18 -131.75 150.83
C MET A 52 -47.65 -130.34 151.11
N GLN A 53 -47.39 -130.02 152.38
CA GLN A 53 -46.73 -128.77 152.77
C GLN A 53 -45.30 -128.70 152.20
N ALA A 54 -44.53 -129.80 152.26
CA ALA A 54 -43.20 -129.88 151.68
C ALA A 54 -43.17 -129.62 150.16
N VAL A 55 -44.09 -130.24 149.40
CA VAL A 55 -44.21 -130.01 147.94
C VAL A 55 -44.67 -128.57 147.63
N GLY A 56 -45.61 -128.03 148.40
CA GLY A 56 -46.08 -126.64 148.24
C GLY A 56 -44.94 -125.62 148.39
N LEU A 57 -44.05 -125.82 149.37
CA LEU A 57 -42.85 -124.99 149.55
C LEU A 57 -41.89 -125.07 148.35
N VAL A 58 -41.70 -126.25 147.76
CA VAL A 58 -40.85 -126.42 146.56
C VAL A 58 -41.44 -125.71 145.35
N VAL A 59 -42.75 -125.85 145.13
CA VAL A 59 -43.45 -125.21 144.00
C VAL A 59 -43.39 -123.68 144.12
N GLU A 60 -43.64 -123.12 145.31
CA GLU A 60 -43.55 -121.67 145.51
C GLU A 60 -42.11 -121.16 145.38
N ARG A 61 -41.09 -121.95 145.79
CA ARG A 61 -39.68 -121.57 145.62
C ARG A 61 -39.25 -121.59 144.14
N GLU A 62 -39.68 -122.56 143.34
CA GLU A 62 -39.40 -122.58 141.89
C GLU A 62 -40.17 -121.50 141.14
N LYS A 63 -41.42 -121.20 141.53
CA LYS A 63 -42.20 -120.08 141.01
C LYS A 63 -41.47 -118.74 141.19
N GLN A 64 -40.92 -118.48 142.38
CA GLN A 64 -40.10 -117.28 142.62
C GLN A 64 -38.88 -117.18 141.69
N LYS A 65 -38.24 -118.31 141.34
CA LYS A 65 -37.11 -118.32 140.39
C LYS A 65 -37.55 -118.03 138.96
N ALA A 66 -38.75 -118.44 138.55
CA ALA A 66 -39.32 -118.08 137.25
C ALA A 66 -39.62 -116.57 137.21
N GLU A 67 -40.33 -116.04 138.21
CA GLU A 67 -40.67 -114.62 138.32
C GLU A 67 -39.42 -113.70 138.30
N VAL A 68 -38.33 -114.11 138.97
CA VAL A 68 -37.04 -113.38 138.94
C VAL A 68 -36.37 -113.43 137.55
N LYS A 69 -36.45 -114.55 136.83
CA LYS A 69 -35.91 -114.66 135.46
C LYS A 69 -36.70 -113.81 134.48
N ASP A 70 -38.03 -113.89 134.52
CA ASP A 70 -38.91 -113.10 133.65
C ASP A 70 -38.73 -111.60 133.90
N ARG A 71 -38.58 -111.18 135.16
CA ARG A 71 -38.22 -109.81 135.52
C ARG A 71 -36.88 -109.38 134.92
N ARG A 72 -35.83 -110.20 135.04
CA ARG A 72 -34.51 -109.90 134.46
C ARG A 72 -34.53 -109.82 132.93
N VAL A 73 -35.42 -110.57 132.27
CA VAL A 73 -35.67 -110.47 130.82
C VAL A 73 -36.36 -109.15 130.46
N LEU A 74 -37.36 -108.71 131.23
CA LEU A 74 -38.02 -107.42 131.02
C LEU A 74 -37.05 -106.23 131.21
N GLU A 75 -36.25 -106.25 132.27
CA GLU A 75 -35.22 -105.23 132.54
C GLU A 75 -34.16 -105.19 131.41
N LEU A 76 -33.82 -106.35 130.82
CA LEU A 76 -32.95 -106.45 129.63
C LEU A 76 -33.61 -105.97 128.32
N LEU A 77 -34.94 -105.95 128.22
CA LEU A 77 -35.67 -105.41 127.08
C LEU A 77 -35.80 -103.89 127.19
N GLU A 78 -36.21 -103.38 128.35
CA GLU A 78 -36.30 -101.93 128.63
C GLU A 78 -34.96 -101.21 128.41
N ALA A 79 -33.85 -101.83 128.83
CA ALA A 79 -32.50 -101.32 128.56
C ALA A 79 -32.12 -101.34 127.07
N LYS A 80 -32.64 -102.28 126.27
CA LYS A 80 -32.41 -102.36 124.82
C LYS A 80 -33.28 -101.38 124.03
N ASP A 81 -34.53 -101.21 124.40
CA ASP A 81 -35.44 -100.26 123.75
C ASP A 81 -34.96 -98.82 124.01
N SER A 82 -34.58 -98.52 125.26
CA SER A 82 -33.85 -97.28 125.61
C SER A 82 -32.58 -97.09 124.78
N LYS A 83 -31.87 -98.18 124.46
CA LYS A 83 -30.65 -98.11 123.62
C LYS A 83 -30.97 -97.80 122.17
N ILE A 84 -32.04 -98.39 121.61
CA ILE A 84 -32.51 -98.16 120.25
C ILE A 84 -32.90 -96.69 120.06
N GLU A 85 -33.70 -96.12 120.96
CA GLU A 85 -34.11 -94.71 120.91
C GLU A 85 -32.90 -93.75 120.85
N THR A 86 -31.87 -93.98 121.69
CA THR A 86 -30.64 -93.15 121.67
C THR A 86 -29.80 -93.28 120.39
N LEU A 87 -30.01 -94.33 119.60
CA LEU A 87 -29.36 -94.52 118.30
C LEU A 87 -30.17 -93.89 117.16
N GLU A 88 -31.49 -94.04 117.17
CA GLU A 88 -32.39 -93.42 116.19
C GLU A 88 -32.30 -91.89 116.23
N GLN A 89 -32.34 -91.29 117.43
CA GLN A 89 -32.17 -89.85 117.60
C GLN A 89 -30.83 -89.34 117.03
N LYS A 90 -29.72 -90.05 117.31
CA LYS A 90 -28.39 -89.72 116.77
C LYS A 90 -28.28 -89.92 115.26
N GLN A 91 -29.07 -90.82 114.67
CA GLN A 91 -29.13 -91.00 113.23
C GLN A 91 -29.95 -89.88 112.56
N LYS A 92 -31.06 -89.46 113.16
CA LYS A 92 -31.87 -88.33 112.72
C LYS A 92 -31.09 -87.01 112.71
N GLU A 93 -30.35 -86.72 113.80
CA GLU A 93 -29.50 -85.53 113.91
C GLU A 93 -28.42 -85.46 112.82
N LYS A 94 -27.83 -86.60 112.43
CA LYS A 94 -26.90 -86.67 111.30
C LYS A 94 -27.55 -86.35 109.97
N VAL A 95 -28.72 -86.95 109.68
CA VAL A 95 -29.44 -86.73 108.42
C VAL A 95 -29.85 -85.26 108.28
N GLU A 96 -30.40 -84.64 109.33
CA GLU A 96 -30.71 -83.21 109.33
C GLU A 96 -29.45 -82.34 109.13
N GLY A 97 -28.31 -82.71 109.72
CA GLY A 97 -27.04 -82.00 109.55
C GLY A 97 -26.52 -82.04 108.11
N GLU A 98 -26.55 -83.22 107.48
CA GLU A 98 -26.13 -83.40 106.09
C GLU A 98 -27.07 -82.69 105.10
N GLU A 99 -28.38 -82.73 105.33
CA GLU A 99 -29.35 -82.06 104.45
C GLU A 99 -29.27 -80.53 104.54
N LYS A 100 -29.11 -79.97 105.74
CA LYS A 100 -28.89 -78.51 105.92
C LYS A 100 -27.58 -78.07 105.25
N LEU A 101 -26.50 -78.85 105.38
CA LEU A 101 -25.22 -78.58 104.72
C LEU A 101 -25.32 -78.68 103.19
N LYS A 102 -26.13 -79.61 102.67
CA LYS A 102 -26.41 -79.77 101.24
C LYS A 102 -27.22 -78.59 100.69
N SER A 103 -28.23 -78.11 101.43
CA SER A 103 -29.04 -76.94 101.07
C SER A 103 -28.18 -75.67 100.93
N VAL A 104 -27.35 -75.35 101.94
CA VAL A 104 -26.48 -74.16 101.92
C VAL A 104 -25.46 -74.22 100.78
N ARG A 105 -24.97 -75.42 100.42
CA ARG A 105 -24.07 -75.60 99.27
C ARG A 105 -24.78 -75.31 97.94
N LEU A 106 -26.02 -75.76 97.79
CA LEU A 106 -26.81 -75.55 96.57
C LEU A 106 -27.20 -74.08 96.38
N THR A 107 -27.54 -73.35 97.44
CA THR A 107 -27.84 -71.90 97.33
C THR A 107 -26.61 -71.09 96.92
N GLY A 108 -25.44 -71.35 97.55
CA GLY A 108 -24.19 -70.68 97.17
C GLY A 108 -23.78 -70.95 95.72
N GLN A 109 -23.95 -72.19 95.23
CA GLN A 109 -23.72 -72.54 93.83
C GLN A 109 -24.71 -71.82 92.89
N HIS A 110 -25.98 -71.67 93.27
CA HIS A 110 -26.98 -70.96 92.48
C HIS A 110 -26.65 -69.46 92.35
N GLU A 111 -26.22 -68.82 93.44
CA GLU A 111 -25.77 -67.42 93.44
C GLU A 111 -24.51 -67.22 92.58
N GLU A 112 -23.53 -68.12 92.65
CA GLU A 112 -22.33 -68.06 91.79
C GLU A 112 -22.70 -68.19 90.29
N ILE A 113 -23.60 -69.12 89.95
CA ILE A 113 -24.11 -69.30 88.58
C ILE A 113 -24.83 -68.03 88.08
N ASN A 114 -25.66 -67.39 88.91
CA ASN A 114 -26.33 -66.14 88.56
C ASN A 114 -25.31 -65.00 88.32
N ASN A 115 -24.33 -64.84 89.22
CA ASN A 115 -23.25 -63.86 89.08
C ASN A 115 -22.32 -64.12 87.88
N LEU A 116 -22.19 -65.38 87.43
CA LEU A 116 -21.51 -65.72 86.18
C LEU A 116 -22.39 -65.40 84.95
N MET A 117 -23.69 -65.66 85.02
CA MET A 117 -24.63 -65.37 83.93
C MET A 117 -24.78 -63.87 83.66
N GLN A 118 -24.85 -63.02 84.70
CA GLN A 118 -24.89 -61.57 84.53
C GLN A 118 -23.61 -61.03 83.86
N ARG A 119 -22.43 -61.50 84.29
CA ARG A 119 -21.15 -61.15 83.65
C ARG A 119 -21.07 -61.62 82.20
N LYS A 120 -21.58 -62.82 81.89
CA LYS A 120 -21.71 -63.32 80.51
C LYS A 120 -22.57 -62.39 79.66
N ASN A 121 -23.75 -62.00 80.15
CA ASN A 121 -24.68 -61.16 79.40
C ASN A 121 -24.08 -59.78 79.11
N ALA A 122 -23.44 -59.13 80.08
CA ALA A 122 -22.76 -57.84 79.88
C ALA A 122 -21.64 -57.93 78.83
N VAL A 123 -20.89 -59.04 78.78
CA VAL A 123 -19.88 -59.29 77.75
C VAL A 123 -20.52 -59.56 76.38
N GLU A 124 -21.69 -60.23 76.33
CA GLU A 124 -22.43 -60.43 75.07
C GLU A 124 -23.01 -59.10 74.52
N GLU A 125 -23.43 -58.19 75.40
CA GLU A 125 -23.85 -56.83 75.06
C GLU A 125 -22.68 -55.97 74.55
N GLU A 126 -21.52 -55.99 75.21
CA GLU A 126 -20.31 -55.30 74.75
C GLU A 126 -19.88 -55.83 73.37
N ASN A 127 -19.88 -57.15 73.16
CA ASN A 127 -19.59 -57.76 71.87
C ASN A 127 -20.62 -57.37 70.79
N ALA A 128 -21.89 -57.17 71.14
CA ALA A 128 -22.90 -56.66 70.21
C ALA A 128 -22.64 -55.20 69.81
N CYS A 129 -22.28 -54.34 70.76
CA CYS A 129 -21.88 -52.96 70.51
C CYS A 129 -20.64 -52.87 69.60
N LEU A 130 -19.55 -53.57 69.95
CA LEU A 130 -18.32 -53.61 69.16
C LEU A 130 -18.55 -54.16 67.74
N LYS A 131 -19.46 -55.13 67.57
CA LYS A 131 -19.88 -55.65 66.27
C LYS A 131 -20.66 -54.63 65.43
N ASN A 132 -21.48 -53.80 66.06
CA ASN A 132 -22.20 -52.69 65.40
C ASN A 132 -21.26 -51.55 65.01
N GLU A 133 -20.30 -51.20 65.88
CA GLU A 133 -19.25 -50.23 65.57
C GLU A 133 -18.36 -50.71 64.41
N PHE A 134 -17.89 -51.97 64.45
CA PHE A 134 -17.11 -52.57 63.37
C PHE A 134 -17.90 -52.59 62.04
N SER A 135 -19.20 -52.89 62.09
CA SER A 135 -20.07 -52.84 60.91
C SER A 135 -20.21 -51.42 60.36
N THR A 136 -20.33 -50.42 61.23
CA THR A 136 -20.40 -49.00 60.88
C THR A 136 -19.09 -48.50 60.27
N LEU A 137 -17.94 -48.87 60.86
CA LEU A 137 -16.61 -48.49 60.38
C LEU A 137 -16.30 -49.17 59.04
N ASN A 138 -16.66 -50.45 58.88
CA ASN A 138 -16.56 -51.19 57.62
C ASN A 138 -17.44 -50.57 56.52
N GLN A 139 -18.62 -50.03 56.86
CA GLN A 139 -19.43 -49.31 55.88
C GLN A 139 -18.76 -47.99 55.47
N LYS A 140 -18.36 -47.13 56.44
CA LYS A 140 -17.60 -45.90 56.17
C LYS A 140 -16.33 -46.13 55.34
N PHE A 141 -15.67 -47.27 55.52
CA PHE A 141 -14.52 -47.67 54.71
C PHE A 141 -14.89 -47.96 53.25
N LYS A 142 -16.01 -48.66 52.99
CA LYS A 142 -16.52 -48.86 51.62
C LYS A 142 -16.94 -47.54 50.98
N ASP A 143 -17.70 -46.72 51.71
CA ASP A 143 -18.22 -45.44 51.21
C ASP A 143 -17.05 -44.54 50.78
N LYS A 144 -16.01 -44.44 51.63
CA LYS A 144 -14.80 -43.67 51.33
C LYS A 144 -13.91 -44.31 50.25
N SER A 145 -13.89 -45.64 50.14
CA SER A 145 -13.22 -46.33 49.03
C SER A 145 -13.94 -46.12 47.70
N GLN A 146 -15.25 -45.85 47.71
CA GLN A 146 -16.05 -45.52 46.53
C GLN A 146 -15.89 -44.04 46.16
N GLU A 147 -15.93 -43.13 47.14
CA GLU A 147 -15.60 -41.69 46.98
C GLU A 147 -14.21 -41.49 46.33
N LEU A 148 -13.19 -42.21 46.81
CA LEU A 148 -11.84 -42.18 46.23
C LEU A 148 -11.81 -42.69 44.78
N LYS A 149 -12.57 -43.76 44.48
CA LYS A 149 -12.67 -44.29 43.12
C LYS A 149 -13.37 -43.32 42.15
N ASP A 150 -14.45 -42.68 42.59
CA ASP A 150 -15.22 -41.76 41.74
C ASP A 150 -14.49 -40.44 41.51
N THR A 151 -13.71 -39.98 42.49
CA THR A 151 -12.80 -38.84 42.33
C THR A 151 -11.58 -39.18 41.46
N GLU A 152 -11.03 -40.39 41.55
CA GLU A 152 -9.98 -40.89 40.65
C GLU A 152 -10.50 -40.98 39.20
N GLU A 153 -11.69 -41.53 38.97
CA GLU A 153 -12.31 -41.61 37.63
C GLU A 153 -12.63 -40.21 37.07
N CYS A 154 -13.03 -39.26 37.92
CA CYS A 154 -13.21 -37.85 37.55
C CYS A 154 -11.89 -37.16 37.16
N ALA A 155 -10.80 -37.46 37.87
CA ALA A 155 -9.47 -36.96 37.55
C ALA A 155 -8.97 -37.53 36.21
N GLN A 156 -9.05 -38.86 36.01
CA GLN A 156 -8.65 -39.53 34.78
C GLN A 156 -9.42 -39.00 33.55
N LYS A 157 -10.73 -38.74 33.67
CA LYS A 157 -11.53 -38.13 32.59
C LYS A 157 -11.06 -36.72 32.24
N LYS A 158 -10.68 -35.90 33.22
CA LYS A 158 -10.12 -34.56 33.00
C LYS A 158 -8.71 -34.62 32.39
N GLU A 159 -7.90 -35.60 32.80
CA GLU A 159 -6.56 -35.81 32.25
C GLU A 159 -6.62 -36.21 30.77
N GLU A 160 -7.47 -37.16 30.38
CA GLU A 160 -7.65 -37.55 28.98
C GLU A 160 -8.30 -36.43 28.14
N GLN A 161 -9.21 -35.62 28.73
CA GLN A 161 -9.71 -34.40 28.08
C GLN A 161 -8.59 -33.37 27.83
N ASN A 162 -7.77 -33.09 28.83
CA ASN A 162 -6.62 -32.18 28.70
C ASN A 162 -5.64 -32.69 27.64
N ARG A 163 -5.38 -34.00 27.62
CA ARG A 163 -4.53 -34.67 26.63
C ARG A 163 -5.07 -34.55 25.21
N LEU A 164 -6.39 -34.66 25.02
CA LEU A 164 -7.04 -34.42 23.74
C LEU A 164 -6.89 -32.96 23.27
N VAL A 165 -7.10 -32.00 24.19
CA VAL A 165 -6.91 -30.56 23.89
C VAL A 165 -5.45 -30.25 23.53
N ILE A 166 -4.49 -30.80 24.27
CA ILE A 166 -3.05 -30.65 23.97
C ILE A 166 -2.73 -31.22 22.58
N LYS A 167 -3.24 -32.41 22.24
CA LYS A 167 -3.04 -33.03 20.91
C LYS A 167 -3.60 -32.14 19.78
N ASN A 168 -4.79 -31.58 19.96
CA ASN A 168 -5.38 -30.68 18.97
C ASN A 168 -4.55 -29.40 18.81
N LEU A 169 -4.13 -28.77 19.91
CA LEU A 169 -3.26 -27.58 19.88
C LEU A 169 -1.88 -27.88 19.26
N GLU A 170 -1.33 -29.07 19.48
CA GLU A 170 -0.12 -29.51 18.77
C GLU A 170 -0.34 -29.66 17.25
N GLU A 171 -1.50 -30.14 16.82
CA GLU A 171 -1.85 -30.32 15.40
C GLU A 171 -2.11 -28.97 14.70
N GLU A 172 -2.80 -28.03 15.37
CA GLU A 172 -2.93 -26.64 14.95
C GLU A 172 -1.56 -25.95 14.86
N ASN A 173 -0.71 -26.11 15.89
CA ASN A 173 0.65 -25.54 15.90
C ASN A 173 1.53 -26.14 14.78
N LYS A 174 1.41 -27.44 14.47
CA LYS A 174 2.08 -28.05 13.30
C LYS A 174 1.60 -27.39 11.99
N GLY A 175 0.29 -27.20 11.82
CA GLY A 175 -0.28 -26.51 10.66
C GLY A 175 0.20 -25.06 10.51
N LEU A 176 0.21 -24.29 11.61
CA LEU A 176 0.71 -22.92 11.64
C LEU A 176 2.22 -22.84 11.33
N ASN A 177 3.03 -23.78 11.81
CA ASN A 177 4.46 -23.83 11.48
C ASN A 177 4.71 -24.12 9.99
N THR A 178 3.92 -25.01 9.36
CA THR A 178 3.97 -25.22 7.91
C THR A 178 3.61 -23.93 7.16
N CYS A 179 2.51 -23.27 7.52
CA CYS A 179 2.11 -22.00 6.90
C CYS A 179 3.18 -20.89 7.07
N CYS A 180 3.84 -20.83 8.23
CA CYS A 180 4.98 -19.93 8.45
C CYS A 180 6.19 -20.27 7.57
N ALA A 181 6.49 -21.55 7.34
CA ALA A 181 7.57 -21.98 6.45
C ALA A 181 7.27 -21.62 4.98
N ASP A 182 6.03 -21.78 4.53
CA ASP A 182 5.58 -21.41 3.19
C ASP A 182 5.64 -19.88 2.99
N LEU A 183 5.14 -19.09 3.96
CA LEU A 183 5.24 -17.63 3.92
C LEU A 183 6.69 -17.13 3.97
N LEU A 184 7.60 -17.82 4.66
CA LEU A 184 9.03 -17.52 4.60
C LEU A 184 9.64 -17.85 3.23
N SER A 185 9.21 -18.94 2.59
CA SER A 185 9.58 -19.29 1.21
C SER A 185 9.14 -18.22 0.22
N ASP A 186 7.90 -17.72 0.34
CA ASP A 186 7.37 -16.65 -0.52
C ASP A 186 8.02 -15.29 -0.26
N LEU A 187 8.30 -14.93 0.99
CA LEU A 187 9.10 -13.75 1.31
C LEU A 187 10.51 -13.83 0.69
N GLU A 188 11.11 -15.02 0.64
CA GLU A 188 12.42 -15.22 0.03
C GLU A 188 12.38 -15.16 -1.52
N LYS A 189 11.28 -15.62 -2.15
CA LYS A 189 11.01 -15.38 -3.58
C LYS A 189 10.85 -13.87 -3.87
N LEU A 190 10.08 -13.16 -3.04
CA LEU A 190 9.89 -11.71 -3.15
C LEU A 190 11.19 -10.91 -2.93
N ARG A 191 12.08 -11.34 -2.02
CA ARG A 191 13.43 -10.76 -1.88
C ARG A 191 14.27 -10.92 -3.15
N LYS A 192 14.25 -12.11 -3.76
CA LYS A 192 14.98 -12.39 -5.01
C LYS A 192 14.45 -11.53 -6.16
N GLN A 193 13.13 -11.39 -6.29
CA GLN A 193 12.51 -10.45 -7.22
C GLN A 193 12.92 -9.00 -6.91
N GLN A 194 12.91 -8.56 -5.65
CA GLN A 194 13.34 -7.19 -5.29
C GLN A 194 14.81 -6.94 -5.63
N ALA A 195 15.68 -7.94 -5.51
CA ALA A 195 17.08 -7.84 -5.93
C ALA A 195 17.20 -7.69 -7.45
N GLN A 196 16.44 -8.47 -8.23
CA GLN A 196 16.37 -8.34 -9.68
C GLN A 196 15.87 -6.95 -10.11
N TRP A 197 14.73 -6.48 -9.59
CA TRP A 197 14.20 -5.13 -9.86
C TRP A 197 15.18 -4.01 -9.51
N LYS A 198 16.01 -4.19 -8.46
CA LYS A 198 17.09 -3.23 -8.13
C LYS A 198 18.20 -3.22 -9.17
N MET A 199 18.60 -4.38 -9.71
CA MET A 199 19.60 -4.44 -10.79
C MET A 199 19.05 -3.83 -12.09
N GLU A 200 17.85 -4.21 -12.51
CA GLU A 200 17.17 -3.67 -13.70
C GLU A 200 16.96 -2.15 -13.60
N LYS A 201 16.57 -1.65 -12.42
CA LYS A 201 16.53 -0.21 -12.16
C LYS A 201 17.93 0.41 -12.27
N SER A 202 18.97 -0.17 -11.68
CA SER A 202 20.33 0.40 -11.76
C SER A 202 20.87 0.47 -13.18
N GLY A 203 20.57 -0.52 -14.03
CA GLY A 203 20.85 -0.48 -15.47
C GLY A 203 20.05 0.61 -16.19
N SER A 204 18.77 0.76 -15.85
CA SER A 204 17.91 1.82 -16.39
C SER A 204 18.39 3.22 -15.99
N ASP A 205 18.78 3.42 -14.72
CA ASP A 205 19.34 4.67 -14.21
C ASP A 205 20.70 4.99 -14.86
N ALA A 206 21.51 3.98 -15.20
CA ALA A 206 22.74 4.15 -15.97
C ALA A 206 22.46 4.56 -17.43
N ILE A 207 21.50 3.93 -18.11
CA ILE A 207 21.05 4.33 -19.45
C ILE A 207 20.52 5.78 -19.44
N ILE A 208 19.70 6.14 -18.45
CA ILE A 208 19.19 7.50 -18.26
C ILE A 208 20.33 8.50 -17.98
N LYS A 209 21.41 8.09 -17.29
CA LYS A 209 22.58 8.93 -17.07
C LYS A 209 23.33 9.19 -18.39
N ASN A 210 23.53 8.17 -19.22
CA ASN A 210 24.17 8.31 -20.52
C ASN A 210 23.32 9.20 -21.46
N LEU A 211 22.02 8.92 -21.59
CA LEU A 211 21.12 9.76 -22.39
C LEU A 211 21.07 11.23 -21.91
N LYS A 212 21.37 11.51 -20.63
CA LYS A 212 21.54 12.87 -20.11
C LYS A 212 22.88 13.51 -20.48
N THR A 213 23.97 12.75 -20.58
CA THR A 213 25.25 13.27 -21.11
C THR A 213 25.16 13.54 -22.61
N ASP A 214 24.57 12.62 -23.37
CA ASP A 214 24.42 12.72 -24.83
C ASP A 214 23.56 13.95 -25.19
N LEU A 215 22.47 14.17 -24.44
CA LEU A 215 21.59 15.33 -24.59
C LEU A 215 22.26 16.64 -24.13
N ALA A 216 23.20 16.59 -23.18
CA ALA A 216 24.02 17.74 -22.82
C ALA A 216 25.04 18.08 -23.91
N GLU A 217 25.72 17.09 -24.49
CA GLU A 217 26.65 17.29 -25.60
C GLU A 217 25.93 17.87 -26.83
N ALA A 218 24.79 17.29 -27.22
CA ALA A 218 23.95 17.80 -28.30
C ALA A 218 23.49 19.25 -28.06
N ARG A 219 23.31 19.68 -26.80
CA ARG A 219 23.01 21.09 -26.47
C ARG A 219 24.21 22.02 -26.66
N GLU A 220 25.43 21.57 -26.39
CA GLU A 220 26.64 22.35 -26.70
C GLU A 220 26.87 22.42 -28.21
N GLN A 221 26.69 21.32 -28.96
CA GLN A 221 26.72 21.32 -30.42
C GLN A 221 25.67 22.31 -31.01
N ILE A 222 24.45 22.36 -30.46
CA ILE A 222 23.42 23.34 -30.88
C ILE A 222 23.80 24.79 -30.53
N LYS A 223 24.51 25.04 -29.41
CA LYS A 223 25.03 26.37 -29.08
C LYS A 223 26.14 26.78 -30.05
N GLU A 224 27.05 25.87 -30.37
CA GLU A 224 28.13 26.11 -31.35
C GLU A 224 27.56 26.41 -32.74
N LEU A 225 26.65 25.57 -33.24
CA LEU A 225 25.95 25.82 -34.50
C LEU A 225 25.19 27.15 -34.49
N ARG A 226 24.58 27.55 -33.36
CA ARG A 226 23.94 28.87 -33.21
C ARG A 226 24.94 30.02 -33.24
N SER A 227 26.13 29.85 -32.66
CA SER A 227 27.24 30.81 -32.75
C SER A 227 27.72 30.97 -34.20
N ILE A 228 27.93 29.84 -34.91
CA ILE A 228 28.28 29.81 -36.33
C ILE A 228 27.20 30.50 -37.18
N CYS A 229 25.91 30.22 -36.93
CA CYS A 229 24.81 30.91 -37.62
C CYS A 229 24.79 32.42 -37.33
N GLY A 230 25.11 32.86 -36.10
CA GLY A 230 25.26 34.27 -35.76
C GLY A 230 26.40 34.94 -36.53
N ASN A 231 27.56 34.29 -36.62
CA ASN A 231 28.73 34.76 -37.35
C ASN A 231 28.49 34.80 -38.88
N LEU A 232 27.79 33.80 -39.42
CA LEU A 232 27.37 33.80 -40.82
C LEU A 232 26.32 34.91 -41.09
N SER A 233 25.39 35.14 -40.17
CA SER A 233 24.39 36.20 -40.30
C SER A 233 25.02 37.60 -40.25
N SER A 234 26.05 37.83 -39.42
CA SER A 234 26.77 39.11 -39.40
C SER A 234 27.62 39.30 -40.66
N LEU A 235 28.26 38.23 -41.17
CA LEU A 235 28.97 38.26 -42.46
C LEU A 235 28.02 38.55 -43.64
N VAL A 236 26.82 37.96 -43.65
CA VAL A 236 25.77 38.24 -44.65
C VAL A 236 25.31 39.70 -44.54
N ALA A 237 25.10 40.24 -43.34
CA ALA A 237 24.75 41.65 -43.16
C ALA A 237 25.84 42.60 -43.70
N VAL A 238 27.12 42.32 -43.40
CA VAL A 238 28.27 43.07 -43.94
C VAL A 238 28.35 42.97 -45.47
N LYS A 239 28.03 41.81 -46.05
CA LYS A 239 28.00 41.63 -47.51
C LYS A 239 26.81 42.33 -48.16
N GLN A 240 25.64 42.35 -47.52
CA GLN A 240 24.48 43.09 -47.98
C GLN A 240 24.73 44.60 -47.97
N GLU A 241 25.38 45.12 -46.92
CA GLU A 241 25.84 46.51 -46.84
C GLU A 241 26.91 46.84 -47.91
N GLN A 242 27.86 45.92 -48.17
CA GLN A 242 28.85 46.08 -49.24
C GLN A 242 28.18 46.13 -50.63
N LEU A 243 27.15 45.30 -50.87
CA LEU A 243 26.33 45.33 -52.09
C LEU A 243 25.48 46.61 -52.19
N PHE A 244 24.92 47.10 -51.08
CA PHE A 244 24.17 48.35 -51.06
C PHE A 244 25.06 49.53 -51.48
N ARG A 245 26.26 49.65 -50.92
CA ARG A 245 27.26 50.64 -51.34
C ARG A 245 27.62 50.52 -52.82
N LYS A 246 27.85 49.30 -53.31
CA LYS A 246 28.13 49.06 -54.74
C LYS A 246 26.95 49.41 -55.65
N ASN A 247 25.72 49.21 -55.21
CA ASN A 247 24.54 49.69 -55.94
C ASN A 247 24.46 51.22 -55.94
N CYS A 248 24.80 51.90 -54.85
CA CYS A 248 24.92 53.37 -54.83
C CYS A 248 26.01 53.86 -55.80
N ASP A 249 27.19 53.23 -55.83
CA ASP A 249 28.27 53.53 -56.79
C ASP A 249 27.76 53.40 -58.24
N VAL A 250 27.07 52.30 -58.56
CA VAL A 250 26.52 52.03 -59.91
C VAL A 250 25.39 53.02 -60.27
N ILE A 251 24.55 53.43 -59.32
CA ILE A 251 23.53 54.45 -59.53
C ILE A 251 24.18 55.82 -59.81
N LYS A 252 25.26 56.16 -59.10
CA LYS A 252 26.04 57.39 -59.33
C LYS A 252 26.67 57.39 -60.72
N ALA A 253 27.39 56.31 -61.08
CA ALA A 253 27.99 56.16 -62.40
C ALA A 253 26.96 56.18 -63.55
N LYS A 254 25.74 55.64 -63.33
CA LYS A 254 24.64 55.74 -64.31
C LYS A 254 24.13 57.17 -64.49
N LYS A 255 24.10 58.00 -63.44
CA LYS A 255 23.76 59.43 -63.56
C LYS A 255 24.83 60.20 -64.32
N GLU A 256 26.10 60.00 -63.95
CA GLU A 256 27.25 60.61 -64.63
C GLU A 256 27.29 60.25 -66.12
N LEU A 257 27.01 58.99 -66.47
CA LEU A 257 26.90 58.55 -67.86
C LEU A 257 25.69 59.18 -68.59
N GLN A 258 24.54 59.35 -67.93
CA GLN A 258 23.38 60.04 -68.51
C GLN A 258 23.65 61.54 -68.72
N GLU A 259 24.34 62.19 -67.78
CA GLU A 259 24.76 63.59 -67.88
C GLU A 259 25.76 63.78 -69.04
N LEU A 260 26.73 62.89 -69.19
CA LEU A 260 27.63 62.84 -70.35
C LEU A 260 26.88 62.57 -71.66
N GLN A 261 25.90 61.66 -71.68
CA GLN A 261 25.08 61.40 -72.87
C GLN A 261 24.27 62.64 -73.28
N ASN A 262 23.72 63.38 -72.31
CA ASN A 262 23.00 64.63 -72.56
C ASN A 262 23.93 65.72 -73.14
N LEU A 263 25.15 65.85 -72.58
CA LEU A 263 26.19 66.74 -73.10
C LEU A 263 26.66 66.36 -74.51
N CYS A 264 26.80 65.06 -74.80
CA CYS A 264 27.06 64.59 -76.17
C CYS A 264 25.91 64.95 -77.13
N GLY A 265 24.65 64.84 -76.68
CA GLY A 265 23.48 65.28 -77.43
C GLY A 265 23.54 66.77 -77.79
N GLN A 266 23.77 67.63 -76.79
CA GLN A 266 23.95 69.07 -76.99
C GLN A 266 25.11 69.37 -77.95
N ASN A 267 26.25 68.68 -77.81
CA ASN A 267 27.38 68.83 -78.74
C ASN A 267 27.03 68.41 -80.18
N THR A 268 26.20 67.38 -80.39
CA THR A 268 25.70 67.05 -81.73
C THR A 268 24.72 68.08 -82.28
N GLU A 269 23.91 68.72 -81.43
CA GLU A 269 23.04 69.84 -81.83
C GLU A 269 23.86 71.08 -82.22
N TYR A 270 24.86 71.46 -81.42
CA TYR A 270 25.79 72.54 -81.79
C TYR A 270 26.56 72.23 -83.08
N THR A 271 27.00 70.98 -83.26
CA THR A 271 27.66 70.54 -84.50
C THR A 271 26.72 70.64 -85.70
N ALA A 272 25.43 70.29 -85.53
CA ALA A 272 24.42 70.40 -86.58
C ALA A 272 24.11 71.88 -86.92
N GLN A 273 24.02 72.76 -85.91
CA GLN A 273 23.88 74.21 -86.10
C GLN A 273 25.08 74.80 -86.85
N GLN A 274 26.31 74.40 -86.49
CA GLN A 274 27.52 74.82 -87.18
C GLN A 274 27.59 74.30 -88.63
N ALA A 275 27.17 73.05 -88.87
CA ALA A 275 27.08 72.50 -90.22
C ALA A 275 26.04 73.22 -91.09
N GLU A 276 24.90 73.61 -90.52
CA GLU A 276 23.87 74.38 -91.24
C GLU A 276 24.35 75.81 -91.55
N LEU A 277 25.06 76.47 -90.63
CA LEU A 277 25.71 77.75 -90.89
C LEU A 277 26.76 77.64 -92.02
N ILE A 278 27.55 76.55 -92.04
CA ILE A 278 28.50 76.27 -93.14
C ILE A 278 27.77 76.11 -94.48
N LYS A 279 26.64 75.40 -94.55
CA LYS A 279 25.82 75.32 -95.78
C LYS A 279 25.32 76.70 -96.23
N GLN A 280 24.87 77.54 -95.30
CA GLN A 280 24.38 78.89 -95.63
C GLN A 280 25.51 79.76 -96.20
N VAL A 281 26.71 79.70 -95.62
CA VAL A 281 27.91 80.38 -96.15
C VAL A 281 28.31 79.82 -97.51
N GLN A 282 28.26 78.50 -97.72
CA GLN A 282 28.54 77.86 -99.01
C GLN A 282 27.52 78.25 -100.09
N ALA A 283 26.23 78.30 -99.76
CA ALA A 283 25.17 78.72 -100.67
C ALA A 283 25.28 80.22 -101.04
N LEU A 284 25.62 81.08 -100.07
CA LEU A 284 25.93 82.50 -100.33
C LEU A 284 27.14 82.63 -101.26
N ASN A 285 28.23 81.91 -101.00
CA ASN A 285 29.42 81.93 -101.85
C ASN A 285 29.15 81.43 -103.28
N ALA A 286 28.35 80.36 -103.43
CA ALA A 286 27.92 79.86 -104.74
C ALA A 286 27.04 80.88 -105.49
N ASN A 287 26.15 81.59 -104.79
CA ASN A 287 25.36 82.68 -105.38
C ASN A 287 26.25 83.85 -105.81
N THR A 288 27.23 84.25 -105.00
CA THR A 288 28.22 85.30 -105.38
C THR A 288 29.02 84.88 -106.60
N GLN A 289 29.54 83.65 -106.64
CA GLN A 289 30.25 83.11 -107.81
C GLN A 289 29.35 83.07 -109.06
N LYS A 290 28.06 82.74 -108.92
CA LYS A 290 27.11 82.78 -110.03
C LYS A 290 26.90 84.22 -110.54
N VAL A 291 26.71 85.20 -109.66
CA VAL A 291 26.55 86.61 -110.08
C VAL A 291 27.81 87.13 -110.80
N MET A 292 29.00 86.77 -110.33
CA MET A 292 30.25 87.08 -111.04
C MET A 292 30.27 86.42 -112.44
N LYS A 293 29.86 85.15 -112.54
CA LYS A 293 29.80 84.39 -113.80
C LYS A 293 28.78 84.96 -114.79
N ASP A 294 27.57 85.27 -114.32
CA ASP A 294 26.51 85.93 -115.11
C ASP A 294 27.00 87.32 -115.62
N GLN A 295 27.83 88.03 -114.85
CA GLN A 295 28.42 89.32 -115.23
C GLN A 295 29.62 89.21 -116.19
N GLU A 296 30.48 88.20 -116.03
CA GLU A 296 31.53 87.85 -117.02
C GLU A 296 30.91 87.56 -118.40
N ASP A 297 29.83 86.78 -118.42
CA ASP A 297 29.15 86.39 -119.65
C ASP A 297 28.41 87.59 -120.29
N ALA A 298 27.87 88.50 -119.47
CA ALA A 298 27.31 89.77 -119.94
C ALA A 298 28.38 90.67 -120.59
N HIS A 299 29.54 90.89 -119.95
CA HIS A 299 30.64 91.65 -120.54
C HIS A 299 31.22 90.98 -121.80
N THR A 300 31.21 89.64 -121.86
CA THR A 300 31.59 88.89 -123.07
C THR A 300 30.60 89.14 -124.22
N ALA A 301 29.29 89.25 -123.93
CA ALA A 301 28.28 89.64 -124.91
C ALA A 301 28.45 91.10 -125.38
N GLU A 302 28.74 92.04 -124.46
CA GLU A 302 29.05 93.45 -124.80
C GLU A 302 30.27 93.55 -125.72
N ILE A 303 31.37 92.88 -125.40
CA ILE A 303 32.58 92.80 -126.26
C ILE A 303 32.21 92.25 -127.65
N THR A 304 31.37 91.21 -127.71
CA THR A 304 30.90 90.63 -128.98
C THR A 304 30.06 91.62 -129.80
N LEU A 305 29.30 92.51 -129.17
CA LEU A 305 28.55 93.58 -129.83
C LEU A 305 29.47 94.71 -130.33
N TYR A 306 30.43 95.15 -129.53
CA TYR A 306 31.44 96.14 -129.96
C TYR A 306 32.28 95.62 -131.13
N GLN A 307 32.65 94.33 -131.13
CA GLN A 307 33.37 93.69 -132.23
C GLN A 307 32.56 93.71 -133.55
N LYS A 308 31.23 93.51 -133.48
CA LYS A 308 30.34 93.60 -134.65
C LYS A 308 30.24 95.04 -135.16
N LEU A 309 30.00 96.00 -134.27
CA LEU A 309 29.89 97.42 -134.63
C LEU A 309 31.17 97.94 -135.31
N TYR A 310 32.34 97.51 -134.83
CA TYR A 310 33.63 97.84 -135.45
C TYR A 310 33.76 97.27 -136.88
N ASN A 311 33.31 96.03 -137.10
CA ASN A 311 33.32 95.40 -138.41
C ASN A 311 32.35 96.09 -139.39
N GLU A 312 31.15 96.50 -138.93
CA GLU A 312 30.19 97.27 -139.72
C GLU A 312 30.75 98.65 -140.10
N LEU A 313 31.36 99.36 -139.15
CA LEU A 313 31.98 100.67 -139.41
C LEU A 313 33.15 100.57 -140.41
N SER A 314 33.95 99.50 -140.32
CA SER A 314 35.04 99.19 -141.26
C SER A 314 34.51 98.93 -142.69
N LEU A 315 33.40 98.19 -142.82
CA LEU A 315 32.73 97.97 -144.09
C LEU A 315 32.21 99.29 -144.69
N CYS A 316 31.57 100.14 -143.87
CA CYS A 316 31.14 101.47 -144.31
C CYS A 316 32.31 102.34 -144.80
N PHE A 317 33.44 102.34 -144.08
CA PHE A 317 34.64 103.10 -144.46
C PHE A 317 35.16 102.72 -145.86
N GLU A 318 35.30 101.43 -146.16
CA GLU A 318 35.73 100.99 -147.50
C GLU A 318 34.69 101.31 -148.60
N THR A 319 33.38 101.27 -148.31
CA THR A 319 32.38 101.73 -149.29
C THR A 319 32.48 103.23 -149.61
N VAL A 320 32.68 104.09 -148.62
CA VAL A 320 32.88 105.53 -148.84
C VAL A 320 34.13 105.78 -149.69
N LYS A 321 35.24 105.14 -149.33
CA LYS A 321 36.53 105.20 -150.03
C LYS A 321 36.44 104.76 -151.50
N THR A 322 35.63 103.75 -151.83
CA THR A 322 35.39 103.38 -153.25
C THR A 322 34.54 104.41 -154.00
N SER A 323 33.57 105.07 -153.34
CA SER A 323 32.79 106.15 -153.97
C SER A 323 33.59 107.44 -154.19
N GLU A 324 34.55 107.74 -153.31
CA GLU A 324 35.46 108.89 -153.45
C GLU A 324 36.34 108.77 -154.70
N ILE A 325 36.88 107.57 -154.96
CA ILE A 325 37.69 107.28 -156.15
C ILE A 325 36.88 107.47 -157.44
N GLN A 326 35.60 107.07 -157.45
CA GLN A 326 34.70 107.29 -158.60
C GLN A 326 34.43 108.79 -158.84
N LEU A 327 34.22 109.57 -157.78
CA LEU A 327 34.05 111.02 -157.88
C LEU A 327 35.30 111.72 -158.40
N GLN A 328 36.50 111.32 -157.96
CA GLN A 328 37.77 111.87 -158.47
C GLN A 328 37.95 111.60 -159.97
N GLN A 329 37.61 110.39 -160.44
CA GLN A 329 37.63 110.07 -161.88
C GLN A 329 36.63 110.92 -162.69
N SER A 330 35.43 111.17 -162.15
CA SER A 330 34.46 112.06 -162.79
C SER A 330 34.91 113.51 -162.85
N CYS A 331 35.64 114.00 -161.83
CA CYS A 331 36.14 115.38 -161.81
C CYS A 331 37.21 115.62 -162.88
N ALA A 332 38.14 114.68 -163.06
CA ALA A 332 39.18 114.79 -164.10
C ALA A 332 38.57 114.93 -165.51
N SER A 333 37.57 114.11 -165.84
CA SER A 333 36.90 114.14 -167.15
C SER A 333 36.18 115.47 -167.46
N LEU A 334 35.72 116.21 -166.44
CA LEU A 334 35.07 117.50 -166.62
C LEU A 334 36.07 118.64 -166.81
N GLN A 335 37.30 118.49 -166.30
CA GLN A 335 38.31 119.54 -166.30
C GLN A 335 38.98 119.71 -167.68
N ASP A 336 39.19 118.61 -168.42
CA ASP A 336 39.63 118.68 -169.82
C ASP A 336 38.57 119.37 -170.70
N HIS A 337 37.29 119.08 -170.45
CA HIS A 337 36.19 119.63 -171.25
C HIS A 337 35.97 121.14 -171.05
N LEU A 338 36.39 121.68 -169.89
CA LEU A 338 36.41 123.12 -169.60
C LEU A 338 37.49 123.86 -170.39
N LEU A 339 38.70 123.31 -170.48
CA LEU A 339 39.85 123.92 -171.17
C LEU A 339 39.60 124.20 -172.67
N GLU A 340 38.75 123.39 -173.31
CA GLU A 340 38.34 123.57 -174.70
C GLU A 340 37.22 124.62 -174.85
N LYS A 341 36.40 124.80 -173.81
CA LYS A 341 35.38 125.87 -173.75
C LYS A 341 35.99 127.23 -173.50
N ASP A 342 36.95 127.36 -172.57
CA ASP A 342 37.55 128.66 -172.23
C ASP A 342 38.17 129.39 -173.43
N LYS A 343 38.78 128.64 -174.37
CA LYS A 343 39.35 129.23 -175.60
C LYS A 343 38.30 129.69 -176.61
N THR A 344 37.13 129.04 -176.67
CA THR A 344 36.02 129.51 -177.51
C THR A 344 35.27 130.67 -176.85
N ILE A 345 35.25 130.73 -175.51
CA ILE A 345 34.73 131.86 -174.73
C ILE A 345 35.54 133.14 -175.00
N CYS A 346 36.88 133.10 -174.96
CA CYS A 346 37.72 134.27 -175.26
C CYS A 346 37.45 134.92 -176.63
N LEU A 347 36.97 134.18 -177.63
CA LEU A 347 36.66 134.70 -178.97
C LEU A 347 35.29 135.41 -179.03
N LEU A 348 34.36 135.05 -178.12
CA LEU A 348 32.99 135.56 -178.07
C LEU A 348 32.80 136.62 -176.99
N GLN A 349 33.63 136.65 -175.95
CA GLN A 349 33.48 137.54 -174.78
C GLN A 349 33.80 139.03 -175.07
N VAL A 350 34.15 139.37 -176.32
CA VAL A 350 34.20 140.75 -176.84
C VAL A 350 32.86 141.16 -177.48
N GLN A 351 32.02 140.21 -177.91
CA GLN A 351 30.75 140.48 -178.62
C GLN A 351 29.54 140.65 -177.67
N LEU A 352 29.75 141.45 -176.62
CA LEU A 352 28.79 141.91 -175.61
C LEU A 352 28.26 140.81 -174.65
N GLN A 353 28.14 141.00 -173.32
CA GLN A 353 27.80 142.16 -172.44
C GLN A 353 26.30 142.14 -172.04
N GLU A 354 26.01 142.78 -170.88
CA GLU A 354 24.69 143.00 -170.26
C GLU A 354 23.95 141.79 -169.62
N ALA A 355 23.74 141.88 -168.28
CA ALA A 355 22.71 141.21 -167.42
C ALA A 355 22.81 139.68 -167.11
N TYR A 356 22.23 139.08 -166.04
CA TYR A 356 22.01 139.44 -164.59
C TYR A 356 21.40 138.23 -163.75
N ASN A 357 21.95 137.87 -162.56
CA ASN A 357 21.34 137.24 -161.31
C ASN A 357 20.68 135.80 -161.13
N ALA A 358 21.25 134.95 -160.21
CA ALA A 358 20.72 134.33 -158.91
C ALA A 358 19.86 132.99 -158.64
N SER A 359 20.23 132.19 -157.58
CA SER A 359 19.46 131.54 -156.40
C SER A 359 18.91 130.03 -156.17
N ASN A 360 19.31 129.36 -155.02
CA ASN A 360 18.66 128.61 -153.82
C ASN A 360 17.70 127.30 -153.75
N ALA A 361 17.70 126.42 -152.65
CA ALA A 361 16.71 125.30 -152.23
C ALA A 361 16.90 124.50 -150.81
N VAL A 362 15.91 123.74 -150.17
CA VAL A 362 16.03 122.86 -148.86
C VAL A 362 14.80 121.92 -148.33
N HIS A 363 14.94 120.98 -147.29
CA HIS A 363 13.98 120.27 -146.27
C HIS A 363 13.37 118.77 -146.42
N GLN A 364 12.77 117.90 -145.49
CA GLN A 364 12.49 117.65 -143.99
C GLN A 364 11.78 116.25 -143.50
N ASN A 365 11.82 115.79 -142.19
CA ASN A 365 10.86 114.99 -141.24
C ASN A 365 10.70 113.40 -140.99
N SER A 366 10.02 112.88 -139.88
CA SER A 366 9.92 111.43 -139.33
C SER A 366 8.78 110.98 -138.28
N SER A 367 8.61 109.69 -137.74
CA SER A 367 7.57 109.17 -136.69
C SER A 367 7.62 107.68 -136.04
N PRO A 368 7.01 107.29 -134.83
CA PRO A 368 7.07 105.92 -134.13
C PRO A 368 5.92 105.30 -133.13
N LYS A 369 6.01 104.00 -132.60
CA LYS A 369 5.52 103.33 -131.27
C LYS A 369 4.27 102.33 -131.10
N TYR A 370 4.19 101.43 -130.04
CA TYR A 370 2.95 100.82 -129.35
C TYR A 370 3.04 100.20 -127.85
N GLN A 371 2.25 99.16 -127.38
CA GLN A 371 1.91 98.69 -125.94
C GLN A 371 1.54 97.12 -125.77
N MET A 372 0.97 96.34 -124.75
CA MET A 372 0.22 96.37 -123.40
C MET A 372 -0.01 94.93 -122.69
N GLN A 373 -0.51 94.76 -121.40
CA GLN A 373 -1.41 93.65 -120.75
C GLN A 373 -1.07 92.90 -119.36
N GLU A 374 -2.06 92.26 -118.63
CA GLU A 374 -2.10 91.43 -117.32
C GLU A 374 -3.47 90.59 -117.17
N PRO A 375 -4.03 89.83 -116.12
CA PRO A 375 -3.75 89.31 -114.69
C PRO A 375 -4.02 87.73 -114.49
N PRO A 376 -4.70 86.98 -113.50
CA PRO A 376 -5.29 87.10 -112.08
C PRO A 376 -5.10 85.85 -111.05
N VAL A 377 -6.03 85.50 -110.08
CA VAL A 377 -5.83 84.61 -108.83
C VAL A 377 -7.06 83.79 -108.21
N LYS A 378 -6.94 82.56 -107.56
CA LYS A 378 -7.54 82.09 -106.21
C LYS A 378 -7.74 80.55 -105.81
N ARG A 379 -7.42 80.19 -104.53
CA ARG A 379 -8.13 79.40 -103.43
C ARG A 379 -8.15 77.83 -103.18
N SER A 380 -7.59 77.41 -102.01
CA SER A 380 -8.23 76.76 -100.78
C SER A 380 -8.47 75.23 -100.54
N ARG A 381 -8.44 74.86 -99.21
CA ARG A 381 -8.92 73.63 -98.47
C ARG A 381 -7.93 72.44 -98.29
N SER A 382 -7.98 71.54 -97.26
CA SER A 382 -8.42 71.53 -95.82
C SER A 382 -8.29 70.11 -95.21
N LEU A 383 -8.09 69.89 -93.88
CA LEU A 383 -8.75 68.82 -93.04
C LEU A 383 -8.36 68.80 -91.52
N SER A 384 -8.96 67.90 -90.73
CA SER A 384 -9.21 68.00 -89.25
C SER A 384 -8.67 66.83 -88.37
N PRO A 385 -8.75 66.90 -87.00
CA PRO A 385 -8.09 65.97 -86.06
C PRO A 385 -9.03 65.12 -85.16
N LYS A 386 -8.49 64.11 -84.43
CA LYS A 386 -8.96 63.43 -83.17
C LYS A 386 -8.11 62.15 -82.89
N SER A 387 -8.16 61.41 -81.78
CA SER A 387 -8.97 61.43 -80.51
C SER A 387 -8.25 60.70 -79.36
N SER A 388 -8.64 60.98 -78.11
CA SER A 388 -8.32 60.19 -76.90
C SER A 388 -9.29 59.02 -76.66
N PHE A 389 -8.80 57.81 -76.32
CA PHE A 389 -9.58 56.76 -75.63
C PHE A 389 -8.76 55.53 -75.11
N ARG A 390 -8.43 55.45 -73.79
CA ARG A 390 -8.29 54.14 -73.06
C ARG A 390 -8.37 54.21 -71.52
N GLU A 391 -8.90 55.29 -70.94
CA GLU A 391 -8.80 55.50 -69.48
C GLU A 391 -9.80 54.67 -68.65
N SER A 392 -10.84 54.08 -69.28
CA SER A 392 -11.88 53.32 -68.58
C SER A 392 -11.55 51.85 -68.30
N GLU A 393 -10.55 51.26 -68.95
CA GLU A 393 -10.25 49.82 -68.84
C GLU A 393 -9.23 49.55 -67.72
N GLU A 394 -8.14 50.31 -67.69
CA GLU A 394 -7.15 50.25 -66.60
C GLU A 394 -7.76 50.62 -65.25
N LEU A 395 -8.68 51.59 -65.20
CA LEU A 395 -9.38 51.97 -63.97
C LEU A 395 -10.23 50.82 -63.39
N ARG A 396 -10.74 49.90 -64.23
CA ARG A 396 -11.43 48.68 -63.76
C ARG A 396 -10.44 47.63 -63.25
N LYS A 397 -9.28 47.48 -63.90
CA LYS A 397 -8.21 46.56 -63.45
C LYS A 397 -7.65 47.01 -62.10
N LEU A 398 -7.37 48.30 -61.93
CA LEU A 398 -7.03 48.93 -60.65
C LEU A 398 -8.09 48.63 -59.60
N LYS A 399 -9.37 48.90 -59.86
CA LYS A 399 -10.46 48.68 -58.89
C LYS A 399 -10.76 47.21 -58.55
N ILE A 400 -10.21 46.26 -59.31
CA ILE A 400 -10.18 44.83 -58.98
C ILE A 400 -8.94 44.49 -58.15
N ALA A 401 -7.78 45.06 -58.49
CA ALA A 401 -6.55 44.93 -57.70
C ALA A 401 -6.71 45.53 -56.30
N GLU A 402 -7.26 46.73 -56.17
CA GLU A 402 -7.55 47.44 -54.91
C GLU A 402 -8.37 46.57 -53.94
N ARG A 403 -9.48 45.98 -54.41
CA ARG A 403 -10.31 45.06 -53.60
C ARG A 403 -9.58 43.77 -53.25
N LYS A 404 -8.68 43.30 -54.11
CA LYS A 404 -7.86 42.12 -53.83
C LYS A 404 -6.81 42.41 -52.77
N THR A 405 -6.17 43.59 -52.81
CA THR A 405 -5.29 44.07 -51.74
C THR A 405 -6.06 44.31 -50.44
N GLU A 406 -7.24 44.93 -50.47
CA GLU A 406 -8.08 45.17 -49.30
C GLU A 406 -8.51 43.85 -48.61
N ASN A 407 -8.87 42.83 -49.38
CA ASN A 407 -9.21 41.51 -48.84
C ASN A 407 -7.98 40.74 -48.30
N LEU A 408 -6.82 40.86 -48.96
CA LEU A 408 -5.56 40.31 -48.45
C LEU A 408 -5.11 41.04 -47.17
N GLU A 409 -5.32 42.35 -47.07
CA GLU A 409 -5.01 43.17 -45.90
C GLU A 409 -5.91 42.83 -44.71
N LYS A 410 -7.23 42.64 -44.92
CA LYS A 410 -8.13 42.11 -43.89
C LYS A 410 -7.74 40.69 -43.44
N THR A 411 -7.30 39.85 -44.38
CA THR A 411 -6.80 38.50 -44.06
C THR A 411 -5.49 38.57 -43.25
N LEU A 412 -4.59 39.50 -43.61
CA LEU A 412 -3.36 39.77 -42.87
C LEU A 412 -3.69 40.25 -41.45
N GLN A 413 -4.59 41.24 -41.28
CA GLN A 413 -5.01 41.75 -39.97
C GLN A 413 -5.61 40.66 -39.08
N LEU A 414 -6.44 39.77 -39.64
CA LEU A 414 -6.95 38.60 -38.90
C LEU A 414 -5.82 37.65 -38.47
N LYS A 415 -4.85 37.35 -39.35
CA LYS A 415 -3.71 36.49 -38.99
C LYS A 415 -2.73 37.14 -38.01
N THR A 416 -2.49 38.45 -38.12
CA THR A 416 -1.75 39.22 -37.12
C THR A 416 -2.44 39.11 -35.77
N ARG A 417 -3.76 39.34 -35.71
CA ARG A 417 -4.57 39.21 -34.50
C ARG A 417 -4.52 37.80 -33.90
N GLU A 418 -4.67 36.74 -34.70
CA GLU A 418 -4.49 35.35 -34.23
C GLU A 418 -3.09 35.14 -33.63
N THR A 419 -2.02 35.63 -34.28
CA THR A 419 -0.65 35.51 -33.75
C THR A 419 -0.40 36.34 -32.49
N ASP A 420 -1.09 37.47 -32.32
CA ASP A 420 -1.01 38.33 -31.15
C ASP A 420 -1.79 37.73 -29.97
N GLU A 421 -2.97 37.15 -30.22
CA GLU A 421 -3.75 36.41 -29.22
C GLU A 421 -3.01 35.14 -28.76
N LEU A 422 -2.35 34.42 -29.69
CA LEU A 422 -1.43 33.33 -29.34
C LEU A 422 -0.21 33.82 -28.55
N ARG A 423 0.41 34.96 -28.93
CA ARG A 423 1.55 35.54 -28.19
C ARG A 423 1.13 35.94 -26.76
N ALA A 424 -0.06 36.51 -26.59
CA ALA A 424 -0.63 36.82 -25.29
C ALA A 424 -0.95 35.57 -24.44
N ALA A 425 -1.37 34.47 -25.08
CA ALA A 425 -1.54 33.19 -24.38
C ALA A 425 -0.19 32.59 -23.94
N TYR A 426 0.85 32.64 -24.78
CA TYR A 426 2.20 32.21 -24.43
C TYR A 426 2.81 33.08 -23.32
N GLU A 427 2.62 34.40 -23.35
CA GLU A 427 3.08 35.28 -22.29
C GLU A 427 2.34 35.02 -20.96
N LYS A 428 1.01 34.84 -20.96
CA LYS A 428 0.28 34.42 -19.75
C LYS A 428 0.74 33.06 -19.21
N HIS A 429 1.12 32.13 -20.08
CA HIS A 429 1.70 30.85 -19.65
C HIS A 429 3.11 31.03 -19.06
N LYS A 430 3.93 31.92 -19.64
CA LYS A 430 5.26 32.29 -19.17
C LYS A 430 5.22 33.05 -17.84
N GLU A 431 4.29 33.98 -17.66
CA GLU A 431 3.96 34.65 -16.39
C GLU A 431 3.54 33.63 -15.32
N ARG A 432 2.61 32.71 -15.64
CA ARG A 432 2.17 31.66 -14.72
C ARG A 432 3.32 30.72 -14.34
N LEU A 433 4.20 30.38 -15.29
CA LEU A 433 5.39 29.57 -15.03
C LEU A 433 6.43 30.32 -14.18
N GLN A 434 6.66 31.60 -14.44
CA GLN A 434 7.52 32.45 -13.62
C GLN A 434 6.97 32.60 -12.21
N MET A 435 5.66 32.83 -12.04
CA MET A 435 4.97 32.88 -10.76
C MET A 435 5.06 31.53 -10.01
N LEU A 436 4.91 30.40 -10.70
CA LEU A 436 5.12 29.08 -10.10
C LEU A 436 6.59 28.86 -9.70
N GLN A 437 7.56 29.34 -10.49
CA GLN A 437 8.99 29.28 -10.17
C GLN A 437 9.43 30.26 -9.07
N THR A 438 8.75 31.39 -8.88
CA THR A 438 8.96 32.28 -7.74
C THR A 438 8.27 31.73 -6.50
N ASN A 439 7.09 31.13 -6.62
CA ASN A 439 6.42 30.45 -5.50
C ASN A 439 7.21 29.21 -5.05
N TYR A 440 7.76 28.43 -5.97
CA TYR A 440 8.64 27.30 -5.63
C TYR A 440 9.95 27.78 -4.98
N ARG A 441 10.54 28.90 -5.45
CA ARG A 441 11.68 29.53 -4.78
C ARG A 441 11.32 30.11 -3.41
N ALA A 442 10.15 30.71 -3.24
CA ALA A 442 9.68 31.24 -1.96
C ALA A 442 9.37 30.11 -0.97
N LEU A 443 8.75 29.01 -1.42
CA LEU A 443 8.56 27.79 -0.63
C LEU A 443 9.89 27.14 -0.27
N LYS A 444 10.85 27.08 -1.20
CA LYS A 444 12.20 26.57 -0.91
C LYS A 444 12.94 27.47 0.08
N GLU A 445 12.85 28.79 -0.07
CA GLU A 445 13.51 29.73 0.84
C GLU A 445 12.80 29.79 2.20
N GLN A 446 11.48 29.56 2.25
CA GLN A 446 10.75 29.33 3.50
C GLN A 446 11.19 28.02 4.16
N LEU A 447 11.26 26.91 3.43
CA LEU A 447 11.75 25.63 3.94
C LEU A 447 13.19 25.77 4.47
N LYS A 448 14.05 26.46 3.72
CA LYS A 448 15.40 26.84 4.12
C LYS A 448 15.42 27.82 5.31
N GLN A 449 14.39 28.64 5.52
CA GLN A 449 14.24 29.49 6.73
C GLN A 449 13.62 28.76 7.93
N TRP A 450 12.99 27.59 7.72
CA TRP A 450 12.66 26.65 8.79
C TRP A 450 13.90 25.85 9.17
N GLU A 451 14.68 25.36 8.19
CA GLU A 451 15.98 24.71 8.38
C GLU A 451 17.00 25.67 9.05
N GLU A 452 17.17 26.89 8.53
CA GLU A 452 17.94 27.98 9.17
C GLU A 452 17.24 28.58 10.39
N GLY A 453 16.00 28.17 10.68
CA GLY A 453 15.29 28.48 11.91
C GLY A 453 15.85 27.68 13.08
N ASP A 454 16.06 26.38 12.88
CA ASP A 454 16.79 25.53 13.83
C ASP A 454 18.27 25.95 13.94
N THR A 455 18.92 26.41 12.86
CA THR A 455 20.29 26.94 12.96
C THR A 455 20.37 28.38 13.47
N ARG A 456 19.28 29.06 13.88
CA ARG A 456 19.33 30.47 14.30
C ARG A 456 19.74 30.73 15.75
N LEU A 457 20.20 29.69 16.45
CA LEU A 457 21.08 29.83 17.62
C LEU A 457 22.57 29.62 17.28
N GLU A 458 22.87 29.23 16.03
CA GLU A 458 24.20 28.93 15.52
C GLU A 458 24.67 30.04 14.56
N ASN A 459 25.86 30.59 14.81
CA ASN A 459 26.54 31.62 14.00
C ASN A 459 26.01 33.07 14.07
N SER A 460 26.49 33.78 15.10
CA SER A 460 26.86 35.19 14.96
C SER A 460 28.09 35.51 15.79
N LYS A 461 29.16 35.98 15.11
CA LYS A 461 30.49 36.36 15.64
C LYS A 461 31.35 35.16 16.07
N SER A 462 32.38 34.81 15.30
CA SER A 462 33.73 35.41 15.34
C SER A 462 34.36 35.29 16.72
N GLY A 463 35.23 34.28 16.89
CA GLY A 463 35.58 33.75 18.21
C GLY A 463 36.50 34.63 19.06
N TYR A 464 36.31 34.49 20.38
CA TYR A 464 37.37 34.60 21.39
C TYR A 464 37.15 33.50 22.46
N ARG A 465 38.08 33.38 23.41
CA ARG A 465 38.35 32.19 24.24
C ARG A 465 37.21 31.71 25.17
N HIS A 466 37.32 30.44 25.59
CA HIS A 466 36.47 29.74 26.56
C HIS A 466 36.10 30.52 27.83
N ALA A 467 34.91 30.20 28.35
CA ALA A 467 34.66 29.98 29.78
C ALA A 467 33.71 28.77 29.92
N ASP A 468 33.82 28.01 31.01
CA ASP A 468 32.98 26.83 31.27
C ASP A 468 31.52 27.18 31.62
N SER A 469 30.60 26.28 31.31
CA SER A 469 29.25 26.24 31.91
C SER A 469 28.62 24.85 31.80
N CYS A 470 29.12 23.90 32.62
CA CYS A 470 28.48 22.59 32.84
C CYS A 470 27.19 22.71 33.68
N GLN A 471 26.26 23.58 33.29
CA GLN A 471 25.05 23.92 34.04
C GLN A 471 23.80 24.05 33.15
N LEU A 472 23.64 23.19 32.14
CA LEU A 472 22.33 22.90 31.52
C LEU A 472 22.31 21.57 30.72
N CYS A 473 22.89 20.51 31.29
CA CYS A 473 22.78 19.14 30.75
C CYS A 473 21.57 18.39 31.34
N GLN A 474 20.40 18.67 30.79
CA GLN A 474 19.22 17.79 30.75
C GLN A 474 18.69 17.98 29.32
N GLU A 475 18.75 17.03 28.40
CA GLU A 475 18.58 15.57 28.53
C GLU A 475 19.69 14.75 27.84
N ASP A 476 19.68 13.42 28.01
CA ASP A 476 20.65 12.48 27.42
C ASP A 476 20.44 12.33 25.90
N PRO A 477 21.47 12.51 25.04
CA PRO A 477 21.37 12.29 23.59
C PRO A 477 20.83 10.91 23.21
N ASP A 478 21.19 9.86 23.95
CA ASP A 478 20.68 8.50 23.67
C ASP A 478 19.21 8.36 24.11
N MET A 479 18.72 9.17 25.04
CA MET A 479 17.30 9.27 25.33
C MET A 479 16.55 9.95 24.17
N VAL A 480 17.07 11.05 23.62
CA VAL A 480 16.46 11.72 22.44
C VAL A 480 16.47 10.81 21.20
N TRP A 481 17.53 10.03 20.97
CA TRP A 481 17.54 9.03 19.88
C TRP A 481 16.62 7.84 20.15
N ASN A 482 16.47 7.40 21.41
CA ASN A 482 15.49 6.39 21.77
C ASN A 482 14.04 6.90 21.69
N GLU A 483 13.80 8.18 21.97
CA GLU A 483 12.51 8.83 21.74
C GLU A 483 12.24 8.98 20.24
N LEU A 484 13.19 9.44 19.42
CA LEU A 484 13.00 9.48 17.97
C LEU A 484 12.85 8.09 17.36
N ALA A 485 13.49 7.06 17.94
CA ALA A 485 13.24 5.67 17.58
C ALA A 485 11.84 5.22 18.04
N PHE A 486 11.41 5.56 19.26
CA PHE A 486 10.07 5.31 19.77
C PHE A 486 9.03 6.00 18.89
N PHE A 487 9.17 7.28 18.56
CA PHE A 487 8.31 8.01 17.62
C PHE A 487 8.44 7.54 16.18
N LYS A 488 9.50 6.85 15.73
CA LYS A 488 9.51 6.16 14.43
C LYS A 488 8.81 4.80 14.47
N ARG A 489 8.82 4.12 15.61
CA ARG A 489 7.99 2.93 15.86
C ARG A 489 6.52 3.33 15.99
N GLU A 490 6.24 4.38 16.76
CA GLU A 490 4.92 4.93 17.10
C GLU A 490 4.29 5.72 15.94
N HIS A 491 5.07 6.53 15.19
CA HIS A 491 4.63 7.10 13.92
C HIS A 491 4.44 6.03 12.89
N LYS A 492 5.35 5.07 12.65
CA LYS A 492 4.97 4.01 11.70
C LYS A 492 3.98 3.01 12.33
N LYS A 493 3.60 3.17 13.62
CA LYS A 493 2.27 2.81 14.18
C LYS A 493 1.15 3.71 13.64
N LEU A 494 1.43 4.48 12.60
CA LEU A 494 0.63 4.78 11.43
C LEU A 494 1.04 3.79 10.28
N LEU A 495 0.77 2.45 10.32
CA LEU A 495 0.73 1.57 9.11
C LEU A 495 -0.12 0.24 9.01
N ILE A 496 -0.62 -0.50 10.04
CA ILE A 496 -1.50 -1.76 10.04
C ILE A 496 -2.21 -2.15 11.42
N GLU A 497 -3.26 -1.45 11.91
CA GLU A 497 -4.27 -1.79 12.99
C GLU A 497 -5.69 -1.59 12.42
N LYS A 498 -5.76 -1.11 11.18
CA LYS A 498 -6.67 -0.02 10.79
C LYS A 498 -6.90 0.23 9.29
N LEU A 499 -6.31 -0.41 8.25
CA LEU A 499 -6.39 -1.82 7.81
C LEU A 499 -7.31 -2.68 8.62
N ASN A 500 -6.88 -3.26 9.72
CA ASN A 500 -7.74 -4.08 10.55
C ASN A 500 -9.07 -3.33 10.85
N LEU A 501 -9.10 -2.11 11.43
CA LEU A 501 -10.31 -1.23 11.48
C LEU A 501 -10.87 -0.64 10.14
N GLU A 502 -10.43 -1.06 8.96
CA GLU A 502 -10.79 -0.53 7.61
C GLU A 502 -11.31 -1.63 6.71
N GLU A 503 -10.56 -2.72 6.65
CA GLU A 503 -10.92 -4.07 6.30
C GLU A 503 -12.09 -4.54 7.19
N GLU A 504 -12.08 -4.34 8.51
CA GLU A 504 -13.25 -4.51 9.39
C GLU A 504 -14.40 -3.57 9.02
N LEU A 505 -14.10 -2.31 8.63
CA LEU A 505 -15.14 -1.37 8.18
C LEU A 505 -15.75 -1.85 6.85
N HIS A 506 -14.94 -2.42 5.95
CA HIS A 506 -15.37 -3.04 4.71
C HIS A 506 -16.12 -4.35 4.94
N GLN A 507 -15.70 -5.20 5.88
CA GLN A 507 -16.45 -6.39 6.30
C GLN A 507 -17.81 -6.01 6.90
N MET A 508 -17.87 -5.01 7.79
CA MET A 508 -19.16 -4.49 8.31
C MET A 508 -20.03 -3.90 7.19
N LYS A 509 -19.44 -3.19 6.23
CA LYS A 509 -20.13 -2.62 5.06
C LYS A 509 -20.62 -3.69 4.08
N ILE A 510 -19.95 -4.84 4.01
CA ILE A 510 -20.41 -6.06 3.32
C ILE A 510 -21.56 -6.70 4.09
N HIS A 511 -21.42 -6.96 5.40
CA HIS A 511 -22.48 -7.54 6.24
C HIS A 511 -23.76 -6.70 6.23
N GLN A 512 -23.66 -5.37 6.23
CA GLN A 512 -24.82 -4.47 6.17
C GLN A 512 -25.55 -4.49 4.81
N SER A 513 -25.05 -5.21 3.80
CA SER A 513 -25.68 -5.33 2.48
C SER A 513 -26.54 -6.59 2.27
N VAL A 514 -26.55 -7.54 3.23
CA VAL A 514 -27.10 -8.91 3.02
C VAL A 514 -28.33 -9.22 3.90
N GLU A 515 -29.11 -8.20 4.28
CA GLU A 515 -30.40 -8.42 4.96
C GLU A 515 -31.39 -7.31 4.56
N PRO A 516 -32.34 -7.61 3.64
CA PRO A 516 -33.69 -7.88 4.14
C PRO A 516 -34.51 -8.84 3.24
N LEU A 517 -34.54 -10.14 3.53
CA LEU A 517 -35.54 -11.05 2.94
C LEU A 517 -35.67 -12.41 3.67
N PHE A 518 -36.59 -12.50 4.64
CA PHE A 518 -37.52 -13.63 4.82
C PHE A 518 -38.60 -13.27 5.85
N LYS A 519 -39.84 -13.79 5.67
CA LYS A 519 -40.99 -13.50 6.54
C LYS A 519 -42.01 -14.65 6.54
N LEU A 520 -42.56 -14.91 7.74
CA LEU A 520 -43.80 -15.64 8.04
C LEU A 520 -43.80 -17.17 7.85
N ARG A 521 -44.79 -17.81 8.53
CA ARG A 521 -45.11 -19.26 8.62
C ARG A 521 -44.18 -20.05 9.57
N GLU A 522 -44.65 -20.75 10.62
CA GLU A 522 -46.02 -21.02 11.12
C GLU A 522 -46.04 -21.12 12.68
N ASP A 523 -47.22 -21.24 13.30
CA ASP A 523 -47.45 -21.28 14.76
C ASP A 523 -47.06 -22.61 15.43
N ASP A 524 -46.71 -22.59 16.74
CA ASP A 524 -47.60 -22.99 17.86
C ASP A 524 -46.90 -22.87 19.25
N GLY A 525 -47.60 -22.98 20.39
CA GLY A 525 -46.97 -23.60 21.59
C GLY A 525 -46.98 -22.97 23.01
N VAL A 526 -47.61 -21.82 23.29
CA VAL A 526 -48.22 -21.47 24.62
C VAL A 526 -47.31 -21.13 25.87
N LYS A 527 -47.80 -20.16 26.69
CA LYS A 527 -47.48 -19.78 28.11
C LYS A 527 -46.29 -18.84 28.46
N ASN A 528 -46.63 -17.55 28.59
CA ASN A 528 -46.60 -16.73 29.83
C ASN A 528 -45.37 -16.85 30.77
N ASN A 529 -44.66 -15.78 31.16
CA ASN A 529 -45.16 -14.48 31.64
C ASN A 529 -44.12 -13.33 31.47
N THR A 530 -44.56 -12.07 31.53
CA THR A 530 -43.70 -10.89 31.31
C THR A 530 -43.86 -9.81 32.40
N VAL A 531 -42.78 -9.54 33.16
CA VAL A 531 -42.57 -8.30 33.94
C VAL A 531 -41.09 -7.93 33.77
N VAL A 532 -40.67 -7.02 32.88
CA VAL A 532 -40.94 -5.56 32.76
C VAL A 532 -40.08 -4.70 33.71
N ARG A 533 -39.12 -4.01 33.08
CA ARG A 533 -38.43 -2.75 33.45
C ARG A 533 -37.28 -2.70 34.49
N ASN A 534 -36.17 -2.19 33.94
CA ASN A 534 -35.35 -1.08 34.43
C ASN A 534 -34.28 -1.34 35.51
N MET A 535 -33.04 -1.44 35.03
CA MET A 535 -31.92 -0.75 35.67
C MET A 535 -32.03 0.77 35.42
N ARG A 536 -31.76 1.60 36.43
CA ARG A 536 -30.80 2.72 36.39
C ARG A 536 -30.58 3.29 37.81
N GLU A 537 -29.47 4.02 37.96
CA GLU A 537 -29.12 4.94 39.06
C GLU A 537 -28.66 4.33 40.39
N VAL A 538 -27.66 4.87 41.10
CA VAL A 538 -26.34 5.43 40.71
C VAL A 538 -25.51 5.57 42.01
N SER A 539 -24.19 5.38 41.95
CA SER A 539 -23.25 5.55 43.10
C SER A 539 -23.04 7.04 43.47
N PRO A 540 -22.25 7.43 44.52
CA PRO A 540 -21.59 6.64 45.57
C PRO A 540 -21.71 7.24 47.01
N GLN A 541 -21.29 6.50 48.06
CA GLN A 541 -20.16 6.88 48.96
C GLN A 541 -19.97 5.96 50.20
N MET A 542 -18.69 5.71 50.48
CA MET A 542 -17.97 5.56 51.78
C MET A 542 -18.67 5.10 53.08
N LEU A 543 -17.86 4.37 53.88
CA LEU A 543 -18.16 3.78 55.20
C LEU A 543 -19.08 2.54 55.09
N GLN A 544 -18.77 1.37 55.67
CA GLN A 544 -18.13 1.16 56.97
C GLN A 544 -17.30 -0.16 57.06
N LYS A 545 -16.15 -0.08 57.75
CA LYS A 545 -15.33 -1.16 58.36
C LYS A 545 -15.11 -2.49 57.61
N CYS A 546 -13.90 -2.65 57.08
CA CYS A 546 -13.16 -3.92 57.12
C CYS A 546 -11.79 -3.68 57.78
N HIS A 547 -11.68 -3.85 59.11
CA HIS A 547 -10.43 -3.63 59.87
C HIS A 547 -10.46 -4.29 61.26
N SER A 548 -9.71 -5.40 61.42
CA SER A 548 -8.99 -5.90 62.61
C SER A 548 -8.76 -7.42 62.48
N GLN A 549 -7.58 -8.00 62.68
CA GLN A 549 -6.24 -7.44 62.95
C GLN A 549 -5.21 -8.54 62.60
N ASN A 550 -3.93 -8.19 62.37
CA ASN A 550 -2.89 -9.19 62.16
C ASN A 550 -1.54 -8.68 62.70
N LYS A 551 -0.81 -9.56 63.40
CA LYS A 551 0.50 -9.37 64.06
C LYS A 551 0.58 -8.40 65.25
N ASP A 552 0.83 -8.99 66.42
CA ASP A 552 2.08 -8.77 67.18
C ASP A 552 2.63 -10.17 67.49
N LEU A 553 3.86 -10.55 67.11
CA LEU A 553 5.19 -10.24 67.69
C LEU A 553 5.61 -11.20 68.83
N GLU A 554 6.93 -11.36 69.00
CA GLU A 554 7.52 -12.48 69.73
C GLU A 554 7.26 -12.45 71.25
N LYS A 555 6.98 -13.64 71.84
CA LYS A 555 7.63 -14.17 73.07
C LYS A 555 7.05 -15.51 73.54
N LEU A 556 7.84 -16.59 73.46
CA LEU A 556 8.30 -17.40 74.61
C LEU A 556 8.88 -18.77 74.19
N HIS A 557 10.20 -18.80 73.96
CA HIS A 557 10.96 -20.04 74.19
C HIS A 557 11.04 -20.29 75.70
N SER A 558 10.30 -21.28 76.24
CA SER A 558 10.80 -22.25 77.25
C SER A 558 9.70 -23.01 78.01
N LYS A 559 9.65 -24.34 77.81
CA LYS A 559 9.50 -25.32 78.92
C LYS A 559 9.99 -26.71 78.50
N ARG A 560 11.29 -26.97 78.72
CA ARG A 560 11.96 -28.27 78.48
C ARG A 560 12.55 -28.83 79.77
N ARG A 561 11.87 -29.82 80.36
CA ARG A 561 12.40 -30.95 81.16
C ARG A 561 11.18 -31.82 81.53
N LYS A 562 11.04 -33.04 81.00
CA LYS A 562 11.82 -34.29 81.21
C LYS A 562 11.33 -35.07 82.44
N ILE A 563 10.85 -36.29 82.19
CA ILE A 563 11.40 -37.56 82.72
C ILE A 563 11.32 -38.57 81.56
N CYS A 564 12.00 -39.72 81.66
CA CYS A 564 12.28 -40.67 80.58
C CYS A 564 12.32 -42.10 81.15
N TYR A 565 12.03 -43.13 80.36
CA TYR A 565 12.91 -44.30 80.08
C TYR A 565 12.14 -45.54 79.56
N LEU A 566 12.83 -46.35 78.71
CA LEU A 566 12.57 -47.77 78.37
C LEU A 566 11.29 -48.06 77.52
N VAL A 567 11.26 -49.03 76.57
CA VAL A 567 12.36 -49.71 75.84
C VAL A 567 11.89 -50.24 74.47
N THR A 568 12.85 -50.67 73.65
CA THR A 568 12.83 -51.28 72.31
C THR A 568 11.76 -52.37 72.03
N SER A 569 11.22 -52.41 70.79
CA SER A 569 10.91 -53.65 70.02
C SER A 569 10.54 -53.37 68.55
N HIS A 570 10.81 -54.34 67.65
CA HIS A 570 10.48 -54.28 66.21
C HIS A 570 9.14 -54.98 65.88
N PRO A 571 8.43 -54.59 64.79
CA PRO A 571 7.29 -55.34 64.26
C PRO A 571 7.69 -56.28 63.10
N SER A 572 7.29 -57.55 63.17
CA SER A 572 7.48 -58.54 62.09
C SER A 572 6.16 -59.22 61.69
N ILE A 573 5.70 -58.88 60.48
CA ILE A 573 4.92 -59.65 59.48
C ILE A 573 3.97 -60.78 59.96
N LEU A 574 2.72 -60.69 59.46
CA LEU A 574 1.91 -61.77 58.84
C LEU A 574 0.62 -62.21 59.58
N SER A 575 -0.51 -62.07 58.90
CA SER A 575 -1.60 -63.05 58.94
C SER A 575 -2.29 -63.15 57.57
N LYS A 576 -3.03 -64.24 57.33
CA LYS A 576 -3.70 -64.55 56.04
C LYS A 576 -5.21 -64.51 56.24
N VAL A 577 -5.97 -64.11 55.22
CA VAL A 577 -7.42 -64.37 55.14
C VAL A 577 -7.74 -65.02 53.79
N ASN A 578 -8.62 -66.03 53.80
CA ASN A 578 -9.01 -66.79 52.62
C ASN A 578 -10.55 -66.90 52.52
N ARG A 579 -11.05 -67.07 51.29
CA ARG A 579 -12.48 -67.04 50.87
C ARG A 579 -13.47 -67.88 51.69
N ALA A 580 -14.74 -67.46 51.71
CA ALA A 580 -15.90 -68.38 51.60
C ALA A 580 -17.23 -67.73 51.11
N LYS A 581 -17.83 -68.30 50.05
CA LYS A 581 -19.31 -68.41 49.73
C LYS A 581 -20.17 -67.11 49.58
N ARG A 582 -21.37 -67.13 48.97
CA ARG A 582 -21.90 -67.64 47.66
C ARG A 582 -23.35 -67.11 47.44
N ARG A 583 -23.93 -67.32 46.24
CA ARG A 583 -25.32 -66.97 45.75
C ARG A 583 -25.45 -65.55 45.16
N ASN A 584 -26.28 -65.25 44.15
CA ASN A 584 -26.96 -66.03 43.08
C ASN A 584 -27.46 -65.08 41.95
N ILE A 585 -27.82 -65.63 40.77
CA ILE A 585 -28.86 -65.21 39.78
C ILE A 585 -28.45 -65.43 38.30
N THR A 586 -29.09 -66.46 37.71
CA THR A 586 -29.72 -66.60 36.37
C THR A 586 -29.13 -66.00 35.08
N ILE A 587 -28.52 -66.88 34.27
CA ILE A 587 -28.79 -67.19 32.85
C ILE A 587 -29.14 -66.05 31.86
N GLN A 588 -28.27 -65.85 30.85
CA GLN A 588 -28.58 -66.11 29.42
C GLN A 588 -27.30 -66.27 28.56
N LYS A 589 -27.43 -66.85 27.36
CA LYS A 589 -26.38 -67.09 26.35
C LYS A 589 -27.02 -66.89 24.96
N PRO A 590 -26.35 -66.26 23.99
CA PRO A 590 -25.33 -66.94 23.18
C PRO A 590 -24.00 -66.16 23.15
N GLY A 591 -22.88 -66.69 22.69
CA GLY A 591 -22.62 -67.92 21.92
C GLY A 591 -21.33 -67.76 21.10
N TYR A 592 -20.99 -66.50 20.73
CA TYR A 592 -19.77 -66.15 19.98
C TYR A 592 -18.86 -65.15 20.73
N SER A 593 -19.42 -64.26 21.55
CA SER A 593 -18.64 -63.31 22.38
C SER A 593 -17.90 -63.99 23.53
N VAL A 594 -18.46 -65.07 24.10
CA VAL A 594 -17.98 -65.69 25.34
C VAL A 594 -16.61 -66.36 25.17
N THR A 595 -16.33 -66.98 24.02
CA THR A 595 -15.02 -67.61 23.73
C THR A 595 -13.93 -66.55 23.61
N LEU A 596 -14.18 -65.50 22.81
CA LEU A 596 -13.25 -64.40 22.58
C LEU A 596 -13.02 -63.59 23.87
N LEU A 597 -14.05 -63.42 24.71
CA LEU A 597 -13.92 -62.87 26.06
C LEU A 597 -13.14 -63.80 27.00
N GLN A 598 -13.34 -65.12 26.94
CA GLN A 598 -12.55 -66.09 27.72
C GLN A 598 -11.08 -66.10 27.31
N GLU A 599 -10.75 -65.92 26.03
CA GLU A 599 -9.37 -65.78 25.55
C GLU A 599 -8.75 -64.45 25.96
N ARG A 600 -9.51 -63.35 25.88
CA ARG A 600 -9.09 -62.05 26.44
C ARG A 600 -8.85 -62.14 27.95
N ILE A 601 -9.71 -62.84 28.69
CA ILE A 601 -9.57 -63.08 30.13
C ILE A 601 -8.35 -63.99 30.42
N LYS A 602 -8.12 -65.07 29.67
CA LYS A 602 -6.90 -65.91 29.78
C LYS A 602 -5.64 -65.10 29.50
N SER A 603 -5.66 -64.23 28.49
CA SER A 603 -4.53 -63.36 28.13
C SER A 603 -4.24 -62.33 29.22
N LEU A 604 -5.27 -61.64 29.73
CA LEU A 604 -5.15 -60.72 30.86
C LEU A 604 -4.72 -61.44 32.15
N GLN A 605 -5.20 -62.66 32.41
CA GLN A 605 -4.73 -63.49 33.52
C GLN A 605 -3.25 -63.88 33.37
N LYS A 606 -2.80 -64.17 32.15
CA LYS A 606 -1.38 -64.43 31.85
C LYS A 606 -0.52 -63.18 32.04
N GLN A 607 -0.98 -62.02 31.59
CA GLN A 607 -0.30 -60.73 31.83
C GLN A 607 -0.26 -60.38 33.32
N ILE A 608 -1.35 -60.54 34.06
CA ILE A 608 -1.41 -60.35 35.52
C ILE A 608 -0.49 -61.35 36.25
N ALA A 609 -0.35 -62.59 35.76
CA ALA A 609 0.59 -63.56 36.31
C ALA A 609 2.07 -63.15 36.07
N VAL A 610 2.39 -62.66 34.87
CA VAL A 610 3.72 -62.12 34.54
C VAL A 610 4.03 -60.90 35.40
N LEU A 611 3.18 -59.87 35.40
CA LEU A 611 3.34 -58.66 36.22
C LEU A 611 3.41 -58.97 37.73
N LYS A 612 2.69 -59.99 38.21
CA LYS A 612 2.78 -60.44 39.61
C LYS A 612 4.11 -61.13 39.90
N ASN A 613 4.65 -61.92 38.96
CA ASN A 613 5.96 -62.54 39.11
C ASN A 613 7.08 -61.50 39.04
N GLU A 614 7.03 -60.56 38.09
CA GLU A 614 7.94 -59.42 37.99
C GLU A 614 7.91 -58.55 39.26
N LYS A 615 6.71 -58.26 39.79
CA LYS A 615 6.54 -57.60 41.09
C LYS A 615 7.18 -58.40 42.23
N ASN A 616 7.02 -59.72 42.26
CA ASN A 616 7.65 -60.56 43.29
C ASN A 616 9.18 -60.54 43.17
N THR A 617 9.74 -60.60 41.95
CA THR A 617 11.19 -60.50 41.69
C THR A 617 11.73 -59.12 42.08
N ALA A 618 11.03 -58.04 41.75
CA ALA A 618 11.40 -56.68 42.14
C ALA A 618 11.31 -56.47 43.68
N VAL A 619 10.32 -57.09 44.34
CA VAL A 619 10.24 -57.09 45.82
C VAL A 619 11.37 -57.90 46.44
N ALA A 620 11.80 -59.01 45.81
CA ALA A 620 12.93 -59.80 46.26
C ALA A 620 14.26 -59.03 46.12
N SER A 621 14.53 -58.40 44.98
CA SER A 621 15.75 -57.59 44.81
C SER A 621 15.75 -56.34 45.70
N VAL A 622 14.60 -55.67 45.91
CA VAL A 622 14.49 -54.58 46.90
C VAL A 622 14.73 -55.07 48.34
N LYS A 623 14.37 -56.32 48.67
CA LYS A 623 14.70 -56.92 49.98
C LYS A 623 16.21 -57.20 50.11
N GLU A 624 16.84 -57.74 49.07
CA GLU A 624 18.28 -57.97 49.02
C GLU A 624 19.10 -56.67 49.09
N VAL A 625 18.66 -55.61 48.40
CA VAL A 625 19.23 -54.25 48.47
C VAL A 625 19.06 -53.64 49.87
N LYS A 626 17.95 -53.94 50.57
CA LYS A 626 17.78 -53.53 51.98
C LYS A 626 18.71 -54.30 52.91
N GLU A 627 18.82 -55.62 52.77
CA GLU A 627 19.72 -56.44 53.59
C GLU A 627 21.20 -56.11 53.38
N THR A 628 21.61 -55.75 52.15
CA THR A 628 22.97 -55.30 51.85
C THR A 628 23.24 -53.89 52.38
N ASN A 629 22.29 -52.96 52.27
CA ASN A 629 22.38 -51.66 52.95
C ASN A 629 22.47 -51.81 54.48
N GLU A 630 21.67 -52.68 55.09
CA GLU A 630 21.72 -52.94 56.54
C GLU A 630 23.09 -53.52 56.97
N LYS A 631 23.63 -54.47 56.19
CA LYS A 631 25.00 -54.98 56.37
C LYS A 631 26.05 -53.86 56.25
N LEU A 632 25.91 -52.96 55.28
CA LEU A 632 26.81 -51.80 55.11
C LEU A 632 26.69 -50.78 56.26
N THR A 633 25.48 -50.46 56.73
CA THR A 633 25.31 -49.56 57.89
C THR A 633 25.89 -50.16 59.17
N ASN A 634 25.78 -51.48 59.36
CA ASN A 634 26.38 -52.18 60.49
C ASN A 634 27.92 -52.22 60.39
N GLN A 635 28.48 -52.43 59.19
CA GLN A 635 29.93 -52.30 58.97
C GLN A 635 30.43 -50.87 59.20
N LEU A 636 29.68 -49.86 58.75
CA LEU A 636 29.99 -48.44 58.97
C LEU A 636 29.94 -48.07 60.46
N HIS A 637 28.97 -48.59 61.21
CA HIS A 637 28.88 -48.40 62.66
C HIS A 637 30.06 -49.05 63.39
N LEU A 638 30.41 -50.29 63.04
CA LEU A 638 31.56 -51.00 63.61
C LEU A 638 32.90 -50.33 63.25
N ALA A 639 33.04 -49.78 62.03
CA ALA A 639 34.21 -49.02 61.61
C ALA A 639 34.34 -47.70 62.40
N ASN A 640 33.23 -46.98 62.60
CA ASN A 640 33.19 -45.78 63.44
C ASN A 640 33.51 -46.10 64.91
N GLN A 641 32.98 -47.19 65.47
CA GLN A 641 33.31 -47.62 66.83
C GLN A 641 34.81 -47.92 66.97
N ARG A 642 35.38 -48.69 66.03
CA ARG A 642 36.84 -48.94 65.98
C ARG A 642 37.66 -47.66 65.85
N LEU A 643 37.20 -46.68 65.07
CA LEU A 643 37.85 -45.38 64.95
C LEU A 643 37.82 -44.59 66.26
N GLN A 644 36.71 -44.61 67.01
CA GLN A 644 36.64 -43.96 68.33
C GLN A 644 37.52 -44.69 69.36
N THR A 645 37.52 -46.01 69.40
CA THR A 645 38.47 -46.79 70.24
C THR A 645 39.91 -46.47 69.87
N SER A 646 40.23 -46.37 68.57
CA SER A 646 41.57 -45.99 68.10
C SER A 646 41.95 -44.58 68.53
N LYS A 647 41.04 -43.60 68.49
CA LYS A 647 41.29 -42.24 68.98
C LYS A 647 41.61 -42.21 70.46
N LEU A 648 40.81 -42.89 71.30
CA LEU A 648 41.05 -42.99 72.74
C LEU A 648 42.39 -43.70 73.04
N THR A 649 42.74 -44.74 72.27
CA THR A 649 44.05 -45.41 72.39
C THR A 649 45.20 -44.48 72.01
N ILE A 650 45.05 -43.68 70.94
CA ILE A 650 46.06 -42.68 70.55
C ILE A 650 46.20 -41.60 71.62
N GLU A 651 45.09 -41.06 72.14
CA GLU A 651 45.07 -40.04 73.19
C GLU A 651 45.72 -40.53 74.50
N MET A 652 45.48 -41.79 74.88
CA MET A 652 46.17 -42.47 75.97
C MET A 652 47.67 -42.66 75.69
N LEU A 653 48.05 -43.06 74.47
CA LEU A 653 49.45 -43.22 74.08
C LEU A 653 50.19 -41.88 74.04
N THR A 654 49.57 -40.80 73.56
CA THR A 654 50.11 -39.43 73.61
C THR A 654 50.27 -38.97 75.05
N SER A 655 49.28 -39.22 75.92
CA SER A 655 49.37 -38.90 77.35
C SER A 655 50.49 -39.68 78.05
N ASN A 656 50.70 -40.94 77.70
CA ASN A 656 51.79 -41.75 78.24
C ASN A 656 53.15 -41.33 77.67
N LEU A 657 53.24 -40.97 76.39
CA LEU A 657 54.45 -40.43 75.78
C LEU A 657 54.86 -39.10 76.45
N ALA A 658 53.90 -38.22 76.76
CA ALA A 658 54.17 -37.00 77.53
C ALA A 658 54.70 -37.29 78.94
N LYS A 659 54.17 -38.32 79.63
CA LYS A 659 54.72 -38.77 80.93
C LYS A 659 56.14 -39.31 80.80
N TRP A 660 56.41 -40.17 79.80
CA TRP A 660 57.76 -40.68 79.55
C TRP A 660 58.75 -39.58 79.14
N GLN A 661 58.29 -38.53 78.44
CA GLN A 661 59.07 -37.34 78.13
C GLN A 661 59.46 -36.61 79.44
N GLN A 662 58.51 -36.42 80.35
CA GLN A 662 58.72 -35.75 81.63
C GLN A 662 59.59 -36.59 82.60
N GLU A 663 59.38 -37.91 82.68
CA GLU A 663 60.27 -38.81 83.42
C GLU A 663 61.68 -38.84 82.82
N LYS A 664 61.82 -38.76 81.49
CA LYS A 664 63.14 -38.67 80.85
C LYS A 664 63.85 -37.37 81.22
N GLU A 665 63.15 -36.24 81.25
CA GLU A 665 63.72 -34.94 81.66
C GLU A 665 64.10 -34.93 83.15
N ASP A 666 63.25 -35.47 84.03
CA ASP A 666 63.53 -35.64 85.46
C ASP A 666 64.69 -36.62 85.72
N LEU A 667 64.74 -37.76 85.03
CA LEU A 667 65.86 -38.70 85.08
C LEU A 667 67.16 -38.11 84.50
N GLN A 668 67.08 -37.27 83.48
CA GLN A 668 68.25 -36.56 82.92
C GLN A 668 68.74 -35.46 83.87
N GLY A 669 67.85 -34.82 84.64
CA GLY A 669 68.22 -33.97 85.77
C GLY A 669 68.87 -34.76 86.90
N LYS A 670 68.31 -35.92 87.27
CA LYS A 670 68.83 -36.81 88.31
C LYS A 670 70.16 -37.47 87.94
N LEU A 671 70.43 -37.75 86.66
CA LEU A 671 71.72 -38.23 86.18
C LEU A 671 72.81 -37.15 86.34
N LYS A 672 72.51 -35.91 85.94
CA LYS A 672 73.39 -34.74 86.17
C LYS A 672 73.66 -34.48 87.66
N LEU A 673 72.75 -34.85 88.55
CA LEU A 673 72.96 -34.82 90.01
C LEU A 673 73.71 -36.05 90.54
N ARG A 674 73.75 -37.18 89.81
CA ARG A 674 74.32 -38.45 90.28
C ARG A 674 75.75 -38.72 89.84
N GLU A 675 76.20 -38.18 88.71
CA GLU A 675 77.63 -38.26 88.31
C GLU A 675 78.58 -37.56 89.32
N HIS A 676 78.05 -36.78 90.26
CA HIS A 676 78.80 -36.13 91.34
C HIS A 676 78.87 -36.93 92.67
N LEU A 677 78.32 -38.15 92.79
CA LEU A 677 78.19 -38.85 94.09
C LEU A 677 78.55 -40.35 94.10
N SER A 678 79.84 -40.64 94.38
CA SER A 678 80.41 -41.83 95.07
C SER A 678 80.17 -43.26 94.49
N GLN A 679 81.15 -44.17 94.37
CA GLN A 679 82.19 -44.70 95.29
C GLN A 679 81.71 -45.68 96.39
N THR A 680 82.42 -46.83 96.46
CA THR A 680 82.72 -47.67 97.66
C THR A 680 81.81 -48.86 98.09
N ALA A 681 82.44 -50.05 98.19
CA ALA A 681 82.16 -51.27 98.99
C ALA A 681 80.85 -52.10 98.78
N GLY A 682 80.77 -53.40 99.17
CA GLY A 682 81.86 -54.37 99.45
C GLY A 682 81.59 -55.53 100.46
N LYS A 683 81.68 -56.79 99.99
CA LYS A 683 82.07 -58.07 100.67
C LYS A 683 81.36 -58.59 101.96
N SER A 684 81.02 -59.91 101.98
CA SER A 684 81.30 -60.87 103.11
C SER A 684 80.67 -62.27 102.88
N LYS A 685 81.05 -63.40 103.53
CA LYS A 685 82.37 -63.98 103.95
C LYS A 685 82.20 -65.44 104.50
N ALA A 686 83.24 -66.27 104.37
CA ALA A 686 83.71 -67.34 105.29
C ALA A 686 83.15 -68.81 105.29
N THR A 687 84.10 -69.74 105.19
CA THR A 687 84.18 -71.17 105.61
C THR A 687 84.45 -71.30 107.14
N PRO A 688 84.45 -72.48 107.83
CA PRO A 688 85.48 -73.56 107.68
C PRO A 688 85.07 -75.01 108.09
N ALA A 689 86.09 -75.88 108.27
CA ALA A 689 86.11 -77.24 108.85
C ALA A 689 87.29 -77.30 109.90
N PRO A 690 87.79 -78.42 110.51
CA PRO A 690 87.58 -79.86 110.19
C PRO A 690 87.59 -80.88 111.39
N SER A 691 87.65 -82.19 111.04
CA SER A 691 88.41 -83.28 111.69
C SER A 691 87.65 -84.40 112.42
N LYS A 692 88.29 -85.59 112.46
CA LYS A 692 87.80 -86.88 113.00
C LYS A 692 86.43 -87.31 112.48
N ASN A 693 86.16 -87.05 111.21
CA ASN A 693 84.89 -87.40 110.57
C ASN A 693 85.04 -88.17 109.24
N ILE A 694 86.26 -88.47 108.75
CA ILE A 694 86.61 -88.89 107.37
C ILE A 694 85.59 -89.82 106.64
N ASP A 695 85.08 -90.88 107.27
CA ASP A 695 84.09 -91.78 106.63
C ASP A 695 82.66 -91.17 106.58
N LEU A 696 82.27 -90.41 107.62
CA LEU A 696 81.09 -89.55 107.61
C LEU A 696 81.28 -88.33 106.69
N GLU A 697 82.50 -87.80 106.55
CA GLU A 697 82.88 -86.76 105.58
C GLU A 697 82.81 -87.30 104.15
N MET A 698 83.27 -88.54 103.89
CA MET A 698 83.14 -89.19 102.58
C MET A 698 81.66 -89.47 102.28
N LYS A 699 80.87 -89.96 103.24
CA LYS A 699 79.42 -90.14 103.08
C LYS A 699 78.69 -88.79 102.94
N GLN A 700 79.13 -87.74 103.63
CA GLN A 700 78.59 -86.39 103.50
C GLN A 700 78.99 -85.74 102.17
N LEU A 701 80.19 -86.00 101.65
CA LEU A 701 80.64 -85.58 100.33
C LEU A 701 79.94 -86.37 99.23
N GLN A 702 79.68 -87.66 99.42
CA GLN A 702 78.87 -88.49 98.53
C GLN A 702 77.40 -88.05 98.54
N CYS A 703 76.86 -87.67 99.69
CA CYS A 703 75.53 -87.06 99.80
C CYS A 703 75.49 -85.64 99.22
N LYS A 704 76.53 -84.81 99.41
CA LYS A 704 76.66 -83.50 98.77
C LYS A 704 76.76 -83.65 97.25
N LEU A 705 77.55 -84.60 96.75
CA LEU A 705 77.66 -84.91 95.32
C LEU A 705 76.34 -85.44 94.76
N LYS A 706 75.65 -86.34 95.47
CA LYS A 706 74.32 -86.83 95.11
C LYS A 706 73.27 -85.70 95.11
N ASN A 707 73.32 -84.79 96.08
CA ASN A 707 72.45 -83.62 96.15
C ASN A 707 72.75 -82.63 95.03
N SER A 708 74.02 -82.32 94.76
CA SER A 708 74.44 -81.50 93.62
C SER A 708 74.09 -82.14 92.28
N ASN A 709 74.18 -83.47 92.14
CA ASN A 709 73.78 -84.18 90.93
C ASN A 709 72.24 -84.23 90.77
N ASN A 710 71.50 -84.35 91.87
CA ASN A 710 70.05 -84.17 91.90
C ASN A 710 69.66 -82.72 91.53
N GLU A 711 70.46 -81.72 91.92
CA GLU A 711 70.23 -80.32 91.57
C GLU A 711 70.63 -80.01 90.11
N ILE A 712 71.73 -80.60 89.61
CA ILE A 712 72.12 -80.54 88.19
C ILE A 712 71.07 -81.24 87.31
N THR A 713 70.48 -82.36 87.74
CA THR A 713 69.40 -83.01 86.98
C THR A 713 68.10 -82.20 87.03
N LYS A 714 67.72 -81.59 88.15
CA LYS A 714 66.64 -80.58 88.19
C LYS A 714 66.93 -79.43 87.23
N GLN A 715 68.08 -78.77 87.35
CA GLN A 715 68.49 -77.66 86.50
C GLN A 715 68.51 -78.05 85.02
N SER A 716 68.95 -79.27 84.69
CA SER A 716 68.89 -79.83 83.33
C SER A 716 67.44 -80.00 82.85
N THR A 717 66.51 -80.48 83.68
CA THR A 717 65.08 -80.52 83.34
C THR A 717 64.48 -79.11 83.18
N THR A 718 64.86 -78.14 84.02
CA THR A 718 64.45 -76.74 83.91
C THR A 718 64.99 -76.10 82.63
N ILE A 719 66.28 -76.29 82.31
CA ILE A 719 66.91 -75.82 81.07
C ILE A 719 66.25 -76.46 79.84
N LYS A 720 65.90 -77.76 79.90
CA LYS A 720 65.16 -78.44 78.83
C LYS A 720 63.74 -77.86 78.67
N SER A 721 63.05 -77.57 79.78
CA SER A 721 61.74 -76.92 79.77
C SER A 721 61.82 -75.50 79.17
N LEU A 722 62.78 -74.69 79.60
CA LEU A 722 63.02 -73.35 79.08
C LEU A 722 63.44 -73.37 77.60
N LYS A 723 64.24 -74.36 77.17
CA LYS A 723 64.59 -74.52 75.74
C LYS A 723 63.37 -74.88 74.90
N ASN A 724 62.50 -75.76 75.38
CA ASN A 724 61.23 -76.07 74.71
C ASN A 724 60.33 -74.83 74.64
N GLU A 725 60.24 -74.04 75.72
CA GLU A 725 59.47 -72.79 75.72
C GLU A 725 60.05 -71.74 74.76
N VAL A 726 61.38 -71.58 74.70
CA VAL A 726 62.05 -70.70 73.74
C VAL A 726 61.75 -71.13 72.30
N GLN A 727 61.84 -72.42 71.98
CA GLN A 727 61.47 -72.92 70.66
C GLN A 727 59.99 -72.64 70.34
N GLU A 728 59.08 -72.83 71.31
CA GLU A 728 57.66 -72.50 71.17
C GLU A 728 57.42 -70.99 70.96
N LYS A 729 58.23 -70.11 71.57
CA LYS A 729 58.18 -68.66 71.30
C LYS A 729 58.73 -68.35 69.90
N GLU A 730 59.82 -68.98 69.48
CA GLU A 730 60.38 -68.80 68.14
C GLU A 730 59.41 -69.22 67.03
N GLU A 731 58.71 -70.34 67.21
CA GLU A 731 57.69 -70.83 66.26
C GLU A 731 56.54 -69.82 66.15
N ARG A 732 56.04 -69.29 67.28
CA ARG A 732 55.07 -68.18 67.28
C ARG A 732 55.60 -66.91 66.63
N ILE A 733 56.88 -66.58 66.80
CA ILE A 733 57.51 -65.43 66.13
C ILE A 733 57.53 -65.64 64.61
N ARG A 734 57.89 -66.85 64.13
CA ARG A 734 57.84 -67.20 62.70
C ARG A 734 56.41 -67.12 62.14
N GLU A 735 55.40 -67.59 62.86
CA GLU A 735 53.98 -67.46 62.48
C GLU A 735 53.53 -65.99 62.41
N LEU A 736 53.89 -65.17 63.40
CA LEU A 736 53.57 -63.74 63.44
C LEU A 736 54.28 -62.99 62.31
N GLN A 737 55.53 -63.32 61.99
CA GLN A 737 56.26 -62.72 60.87
C GLN A 737 55.61 -63.08 59.53
N ALA A 738 55.23 -64.35 59.32
CA ALA A 738 54.45 -64.76 58.16
C ALA A 738 53.05 -64.12 58.10
N LYS A 739 52.45 -63.76 59.24
CA LYS A 739 51.20 -63.00 59.31
C LYS A 739 51.41 -61.52 58.94
N ILE A 740 52.51 -60.91 59.38
CA ILE A 740 52.93 -59.56 58.98
C ILE A 740 53.11 -59.50 57.46
N SER A 741 53.91 -60.39 56.85
CA SER A 741 54.13 -60.37 55.40
C SER A 741 52.95 -60.82 54.52
N ARG A 742 51.85 -61.29 55.14
CA ARG A 742 50.54 -61.34 54.47
C ARG A 742 49.86 -59.97 54.51
N LEU A 743 49.77 -59.35 55.69
CA LEU A 743 49.16 -58.03 55.89
C LEU A 743 49.91 -56.91 55.13
N GLU A 744 51.22 -57.00 54.97
CA GLU A 744 52.03 -56.08 54.17
C GLU A 744 51.63 -56.12 52.69
N ARG A 745 51.40 -57.32 52.12
CA ARG A 745 50.92 -57.49 50.75
C ARG A 745 49.47 -57.04 50.59
N ASP A 746 48.61 -57.34 51.57
CA ASP A 746 47.24 -56.82 51.58
C ASP A 746 47.23 -55.28 51.63
N PHE A 747 48.18 -54.67 52.35
CA PHE A 747 48.33 -53.22 52.46
C PHE A 747 48.92 -52.59 51.19
N THR A 748 49.88 -53.22 50.50
CA THR A 748 50.35 -52.72 49.20
C THR A 748 49.27 -52.84 48.13
N VAL A 749 48.52 -53.95 48.05
CA VAL A 749 47.38 -54.08 47.12
C VAL A 749 46.31 -53.03 47.40
N LYS A 750 45.94 -52.81 48.67
CA LYS A 750 45.00 -51.74 49.06
C LYS A 750 45.53 -50.34 48.73
N ARG A 751 46.84 -50.11 48.79
CA ARG A 751 47.46 -48.83 48.41
C ARG A 751 47.34 -48.57 46.90
N HIS A 752 47.60 -49.56 46.06
CA HIS A 752 47.40 -49.43 44.61
C HIS A 752 45.93 -49.14 44.29
N LEU A 753 45.00 -49.94 44.84
CA LEU A 753 43.56 -49.70 44.66
C LEU A 753 43.11 -48.30 45.12
N ILE A 754 43.69 -47.76 46.20
CA ILE A 754 43.43 -46.38 46.65
C ILE A 754 43.98 -45.36 45.64
N GLU A 755 45.13 -45.60 45.03
CA GLU A 755 45.70 -44.71 44.01
C GLU A 755 44.95 -44.78 42.68
N ASP A 756 44.48 -45.96 42.28
CA ASP A 756 43.60 -46.16 41.13
C ASP A 756 42.25 -45.44 41.35
N LEU A 757 41.66 -45.56 42.55
CA LEU A 757 40.44 -44.83 42.90
C LEU A 757 40.65 -43.31 42.94
N LYS A 758 41.83 -42.82 43.35
CA LYS A 758 42.18 -41.38 43.24
C LYS A 758 42.35 -40.94 41.79
N SER A 759 42.98 -41.75 40.94
CA SER A 759 43.20 -41.38 39.53
C SER A 759 41.88 -41.35 38.76
N HIS A 760 40.99 -42.32 39.01
CA HIS A 760 39.59 -42.28 38.56
C HIS A 760 38.82 -41.08 39.11
N LEU A 761 38.96 -40.73 40.39
CA LEU A 761 38.33 -39.54 40.97
C LEU A 761 38.84 -38.25 40.31
N LYS A 762 40.15 -38.12 40.09
CA LYS A 762 40.76 -36.96 39.42
C LYS A 762 40.31 -36.84 37.97
N ALA A 763 40.29 -37.94 37.21
CA ALA A 763 39.74 -37.98 35.86
C ALA A 763 38.23 -37.62 35.84
N SER A 764 37.45 -38.08 36.83
CA SER A 764 36.05 -37.70 36.98
C SER A 764 35.88 -36.21 37.28
N GLN A 765 36.75 -35.61 38.11
CA GLN A 765 36.74 -34.17 38.39
C GLN A 765 37.19 -33.33 37.18
N GLU A 766 38.06 -33.84 36.33
CA GLU A 766 38.50 -33.19 35.09
C GLU A 766 37.41 -33.28 34.00
N ASN A 767 36.69 -34.41 33.93
CA ASN A 767 35.47 -34.57 33.13
C ASN A 767 34.32 -33.69 33.65
N GLU A 768 34.18 -33.51 34.96
CA GLU A 768 33.18 -32.62 35.57
C GLU A 768 33.47 -31.15 35.26
N LYS A 769 34.74 -30.72 35.37
CA LYS A 769 35.18 -29.37 35.00
C LYS A 769 34.91 -29.07 33.53
N THR A 770 35.36 -29.94 32.62
CA THR A 770 35.11 -29.76 31.18
C THR A 770 33.62 -29.81 30.84
N SER A 771 32.83 -30.65 31.51
CA SER A 771 31.37 -30.63 31.41
C SER A 771 30.80 -29.27 31.84
N ASN A 772 31.23 -28.72 32.99
CA ASN A 772 30.79 -27.41 33.47
C ASN A 772 31.23 -26.26 32.53
N GLU A 773 32.45 -26.30 31.98
CA GLU A 773 32.92 -25.33 30.97
C GLU A 773 32.07 -25.37 29.69
N THR A 774 31.65 -26.56 29.24
CA THR A 774 30.71 -26.67 28.11
C THR A 774 29.29 -26.22 28.49
N LEU A 775 28.85 -26.47 29.72
CA LEU A 775 27.55 -26.02 30.24
C LEU A 775 27.49 -24.50 30.33
N GLU A 776 28.50 -23.83 30.88
CA GLU A 776 28.60 -22.37 30.85
C GLU A 776 28.68 -21.83 29.41
N SER A 777 29.37 -22.52 28.50
CA SER A 777 29.44 -22.13 27.09
C SER A 777 28.06 -22.20 26.41
N LEU A 778 27.25 -23.20 26.77
CA LEU A 778 25.84 -23.31 26.36
C LEU A 778 24.97 -22.25 27.05
N GLU A 779 25.17 -21.98 28.34
CA GLU A 779 24.43 -20.94 29.08
C GLU A 779 24.70 -19.54 28.51
N ARG A 780 25.97 -19.22 28.20
CA ARG A 780 26.37 -17.97 27.52
C ARG A 780 25.71 -17.86 26.14
N LYS A 781 25.62 -18.96 25.38
CA LYS A 781 24.87 -19.00 24.10
C LYS A 781 23.36 -18.82 24.30
N VAL A 782 22.77 -19.42 25.34
CA VAL A 782 21.34 -19.27 25.66
C VAL A 782 21.01 -17.83 26.09
N LYS A 783 21.88 -17.19 26.89
CA LYS A 783 21.76 -15.77 27.25
C LYS A 783 21.83 -14.87 26.03
N ALA A 784 22.87 -15.03 25.19
CA ALA A 784 22.99 -14.30 23.93
C ALA A 784 21.77 -14.52 23.01
N LEU A 785 21.27 -15.75 22.86
CA LEU A 785 20.07 -16.04 22.07
C LEU A 785 18.79 -15.47 22.68
N ALA A 786 18.68 -15.38 24.01
CA ALA A 786 17.55 -14.75 24.69
C ALA A 786 17.56 -13.22 24.54
N GLU A 787 18.74 -12.60 24.60
CA GLU A 787 18.96 -11.19 24.26
C GLU A 787 18.63 -10.93 22.77
N ASP A 788 19.11 -11.78 21.87
CA ASP A 788 18.84 -11.71 20.44
C ASP A 788 17.34 -11.92 20.12
N CYS A 789 16.65 -12.78 20.89
CA CYS A 789 15.19 -12.92 20.86
C CYS A 789 14.45 -11.72 21.47
N SER A 790 15.01 -11.02 22.47
CA SER A 790 14.42 -9.80 23.01
C SER A 790 14.60 -8.60 22.07
N GLY A 791 15.73 -8.52 21.37
CA GLY A 791 15.99 -7.59 20.27
C GLY A 791 15.07 -7.86 19.06
N LYS A 792 14.89 -9.13 18.68
CA LYS A 792 13.91 -9.51 17.66
C LYS A 792 12.48 -9.25 18.12
N LYS A 793 12.15 -9.50 19.39
CA LYS A 793 10.82 -9.18 19.95
C LYS A 793 10.58 -7.68 19.94
N THR A 794 11.50 -6.84 20.41
CA THR A 794 11.34 -5.38 20.34
C THR A 794 11.37 -4.85 18.91
N SER A 795 12.02 -5.54 17.96
CA SER A 795 11.96 -5.26 16.52
C SER A 795 10.63 -5.69 15.87
N ILE A 796 10.04 -6.81 16.32
CA ILE A 796 8.70 -7.29 15.93
C ILE A 796 7.61 -6.44 16.56
N ASP A 797 7.74 -6.07 17.83
CA ASP A 797 6.82 -5.18 18.51
C ASP A 797 7.00 -3.75 17.95
N SER A 798 8.20 -3.34 17.52
CA SER A 798 8.51 -2.21 16.60
C SER A 798 7.96 -2.39 15.18
N LEU A 799 7.58 -3.60 14.78
CA LEU A 799 6.84 -3.88 13.55
C LEU A 799 5.34 -4.13 13.83
N LYS A 800 4.88 -4.03 15.09
CA LYS A 800 3.47 -4.09 15.53
C LYS A 800 2.81 -2.80 16.10
N GLN A 801 3.47 -1.78 16.68
CA GLN A 801 4.64 -1.14 16.10
C GLN A 801 4.26 -0.61 14.72
N ARG A 802 5.16 -0.85 13.78
CA ARG A 802 5.02 -0.47 12.38
C ARG A 802 4.02 -1.30 11.55
N LEU A 803 3.11 -2.01 12.24
CA LEU A 803 1.66 -2.12 11.98
C LEU A 803 1.04 -0.75 12.30
N ASN A 804 -0.14 -0.58 12.94
CA ASN A 804 -0.64 0.75 13.39
C ASN A 804 -1.78 1.47 12.60
N VAL A 805 -1.61 2.66 12.00
CA VAL A 805 -2.71 3.44 11.37
C VAL A 805 -2.62 3.83 9.88
N ALA A 806 -1.76 3.36 8.98
CA ALA A 806 -1.72 3.74 7.52
C ALA A 806 -1.82 2.72 6.32
N THR A 807 -2.86 1.90 6.13
CA THR A 807 -3.95 1.57 7.04
C THR A 807 -4.86 2.79 7.30
N LYS A 808 -5.53 3.20 8.38
CA LYS A 808 -6.27 4.51 8.43
C LYS A 808 -5.67 5.78 7.76
N GLU A 809 -4.40 5.85 7.41
CA GLU A 809 -3.80 6.37 6.16
C GLU A 809 -4.64 5.96 4.92
N LYS A 810 -4.29 4.84 4.24
CA LYS A 810 -5.19 3.98 3.43
C LYS A 810 -6.70 4.10 3.76
N SER A 811 -7.22 4.00 4.99
CA SER A 811 -8.68 4.12 5.23
C SER A 811 -9.20 5.55 5.22
N GLN A 812 -8.40 6.55 5.57
CA GLN A 812 -8.75 7.95 5.31
C GLN A 812 -8.68 8.15 3.80
N TYR A 813 -7.75 7.53 3.07
CA TYR A 813 -7.73 7.51 1.61
C TYR A 813 -8.91 6.73 0.99
N GLU A 814 -9.37 5.59 1.52
CA GLU A 814 -10.52 4.82 1.02
C GLU A 814 -11.83 5.51 1.38
N GLN A 815 -11.93 6.13 2.57
CA GLN A 815 -13.05 7.00 2.95
C GLN A 815 -13.10 8.26 2.08
N MET A 816 -11.96 8.90 1.81
CA MET A 816 -11.86 10.07 0.93
C MET A 816 -12.09 9.70 -0.54
N TYR A 817 -11.64 8.54 -0.99
CA TYR A 817 -11.89 7.99 -2.32
C TYR A 817 -13.38 7.70 -2.51
N HIS A 818 -14.02 7.01 -1.56
CA HIS A 818 -15.47 6.82 -1.57
C HIS A 818 -16.20 8.16 -1.59
N LYS A 819 -15.83 9.12 -0.75
CA LYS A 819 -16.43 10.47 -0.76
C LYS A 819 -16.25 11.18 -2.11
N ALA A 820 -15.08 11.09 -2.73
CA ALA A 820 -14.80 11.69 -4.03
C ALA A 820 -15.59 11.01 -5.16
N LYS A 821 -15.74 9.67 -5.12
CA LYS A 821 -16.59 8.89 -6.05
C LYS A 821 -18.06 9.28 -5.90
N ASP A 822 -18.55 9.36 -4.67
CA ASP A 822 -19.88 9.83 -4.31
C ASP A 822 -20.15 11.28 -4.76
N GLU A 823 -19.14 12.15 -4.79
CA GLU A 823 -19.25 13.52 -5.28
C GLU A 823 -19.19 13.58 -6.82
N LEU A 824 -18.43 12.70 -7.47
CA LEU A 824 -18.38 12.55 -8.94
C LEU A 824 -19.71 12.02 -9.51
N GLU A 825 -20.28 10.96 -8.94
CA GLU A 825 -21.59 10.43 -9.37
C GLU A 825 -22.70 11.50 -9.23
N LYS A 826 -22.63 12.34 -8.18
CA LYS A 826 -23.52 13.51 -7.98
C LYS A 826 -23.26 14.67 -8.95
N LYS A 827 -22.15 14.66 -9.70
CA LYS A 827 -21.85 15.60 -10.80
C LYS A 827 -22.35 15.01 -12.12
N ASP A 828 -22.12 13.72 -12.37
CA ASP A 828 -22.57 13.04 -13.60
C ASP A 828 -24.10 13.01 -13.69
N LEU A 829 -24.81 12.79 -12.57
CA LEU A 829 -26.27 12.94 -12.45
C LEU A 829 -26.78 14.38 -12.64
N LYS A 830 -25.91 15.39 -12.57
CA LYS A 830 -26.24 16.79 -12.91
C LYS A 830 -25.89 17.12 -14.34
N LEU A 831 -24.83 16.52 -14.88
CA LEU A 831 -24.36 16.69 -16.26
C LEU A 831 -25.40 16.08 -17.22
N THR A 832 -25.79 14.82 -17.01
CA THR A 832 -26.89 14.15 -17.74
C THR A 832 -28.23 14.90 -17.66
N LYS A 833 -28.52 15.55 -16.53
CA LYS A 833 -29.70 16.42 -16.37
C LYS A 833 -29.58 17.79 -17.08
N LEU A 834 -28.37 18.21 -17.45
CA LEU A 834 -28.14 19.36 -18.30
C LEU A 834 -28.13 18.95 -19.78
N GLU A 835 -27.57 17.79 -20.14
CA GLU A 835 -27.62 17.23 -21.49
C GLU A 835 -29.06 16.99 -21.96
N SER A 836 -29.90 16.35 -21.13
CA SER A 836 -31.33 16.19 -21.45
C SER A 836 -32.04 17.53 -21.69
N LYS A 837 -31.71 18.56 -20.92
CA LYS A 837 -32.24 19.92 -21.12
C LYS A 837 -31.70 20.61 -22.37
N ILE A 838 -30.43 20.37 -22.73
CA ILE A 838 -29.84 20.88 -23.97
C ILE A 838 -30.60 20.26 -25.14
N ILE A 839 -30.78 18.94 -25.15
CA ILE A 839 -31.56 18.21 -26.16
C ILE A 839 -33.01 18.71 -26.24
N GLU A 840 -33.69 18.93 -25.10
CA GLU A 840 -35.04 19.55 -25.04
C GLU A 840 -35.05 20.96 -25.67
N THR A 841 -34.02 21.78 -25.44
CA THR A 841 -33.93 23.13 -26.04
C THR A 841 -33.53 23.11 -27.50
N GLU A 842 -32.71 22.15 -27.93
CA GLU A 842 -32.32 21.94 -29.33
C GLU A 842 -33.51 21.44 -30.16
N SER A 843 -34.33 20.51 -29.64
CA SER A 843 -35.57 20.11 -30.30
C SER A 843 -36.55 21.29 -30.42
N ALA A 844 -36.77 22.04 -29.34
CA ALA A 844 -37.64 23.24 -29.39
C ALA A 844 -37.09 24.34 -30.32
N MET A 845 -35.77 24.45 -30.48
CA MET A 845 -35.15 25.37 -31.43
C MET A 845 -35.35 24.90 -32.88
N THR A 846 -35.16 23.61 -33.18
CA THR A 846 -35.41 23.07 -34.54
C THR A 846 -36.90 23.11 -34.93
N GLU A 847 -37.83 22.97 -33.98
CA GLU A 847 -39.26 23.22 -34.20
C GLU A 847 -39.54 24.71 -34.54
N LEU A 848 -38.85 25.65 -33.90
CA LEU A 848 -38.94 27.08 -34.23
C LEU A 848 -38.29 27.42 -35.59
N GLU A 849 -37.15 26.82 -35.92
CA GLU A 849 -36.46 27.01 -37.21
C GLU A 849 -37.28 26.45 -38.38
N THR A 850 -37.91 25.29 -38.21
CA THR A 850 -38.82 24.73 -39.22
C THR A 850 -40.10 25.57 -39.35
N ALA A 851 -40.77 25.93 -38.25
CA ALA A 851 -41.96 26.77 -38.29
C ALA A 851 -41.71 28.16 -38.90
N THR A 852 -40.55 28.78 -38.64
CA THR A 852 -40.18 30.07 -39.27
C THR A 852 -39.77 29.90 -40.72
N SER A 853 -39.13 28.78 -41.10
CA SER A 853 -38.83 28.46 -42.50
C SER A 853 -40.11 28.26 -43.33
N ASP A 854 -41.11 27.55 -42.79
CA ASP A 854 -42.42 27.36 -43.43
C ASP A 854 -43.18 28.69 -43.59
N GLN A 855 -43.16 29.55 -42.57
CA GLN A 855 -43.73 30.89 -42.68
C GLN A 855 -43.05 31.73 -43.77
N LEU A 856 -41.71 31.75 -43.81
CA LEU A 856 -40.95 32.45 -44.84
C LEU A 856 -41.21 31.87 -46.24
N HIS A 857 -41.34 30.55 -46.37
CA HIS A 857 -41.67 29.89 -47.64
C HIS A 857 -43.09 30.26 -48.11
N SER A 858 -44.07 30.32 -47.20
CA SER A 858 -45.44 30.74 -47.52
C SER A 858 -45.51 32.21 -47.97
N LEU A 859 -44.75 33.11 -47.33
CA LEU A 859 -44.62 34.51 -47.72
C LEU A 859 -43.90 34.67 -49.06
N ALA A 860 -42.82 33.92 -49.28
CA ALA A 860 -42.12 33.90 -50.56
C ALA A 860 -43.06 33.47 -51.70
N LYS A 861 -43.84 32.40 -51.50
CA LYS A 861 -44.86 31.95 -52.46
C LYS A 861 -45.91 33.03 -52.75
N GLN A 862 -46.52 33.64 -51.72
CA GLN A 862 -47.48 34.72 -51.90
C GLN A 862 -46.88 35.92 -52.67
N SER A 863 -45.61 36.27 -52.39
CA SER A 863 -44.92 37.36 -53.10
C SER A 863 -44.64 37.01 -54.57
N ALA A 864 -44.33 35.75 -54.89
CA ALA A 864 -44.13 35.28 -56.25
C ALA A 864 -45.45 35.28 -57.05
N GLU A 865 -46.54 34.79 -56.47
CA GLU A 865 -47.88 34.84 -57.06
C GLU A 865 -48.32 36.29 -57.30
N ALA A 866 -48.10 37.19 -56.34
CA ALA A 866 -48.38 38.62 -56.50
C ALA A 866 -47.57 39.24 -57.66
N LEU A 867 -46.25 38.99 -57.72
CA LEU A 867 -45.39 39.46 -58.80
C LEU A 867 -45.82 38.91 -60.17
N GLU A 868 -46.22 37.64 -60.25
CA GLU A 868 -46.72 37.04 -61.50
C GLU A 868 -48.00 37.74 -61.99
N THR A 869 -48.94 38.08 -61.09
CA THR A 869 -50.14 38.85 -61.49
C THR A 869 -49.81 40.27 -61.94
N VAL A 870 -48.78 40.91 -61.37
CA VAL A 870 -48.30 42.24 -61.80
C VAL A 870 -47.61 42.13 -63.16
N GLN A 871 -46.79 41.11 -63.39
CA GLN A 871 -46.13 40.86 -64.68
C GLN A 871 -47.13 40.56 -65.79
N LYS A 872 -48.17 39.77 -65.52
CA LYS A 872 -49.29 39.52 -66.46
C LYS A 872 -50.05 40.81 -66.80
N LYS A 873 -50.31 41.68 -65.80
CA LYS A 873 -50.90 43.01 -66.04
C LYS A 873 -50.00 43.93 -66.86
N LEU A 874 -48.69 43.92 -66.59
CA LEU A 874 -47.71 44.72 -67.33
C LEU A 874 -47.64 44.33 -68.80
N LEU A 875 -47.62 43.02 -69.10
CA LEU A 875 -47.70 42.50 -70.47
C LEU A 875 -48.98 42.99 -71.16
N LEU A 876 -50.16 42.78 -70.56
CA LEU A 876 -51.44 43.27 -71.11
C LEU A 876 -51.51 44.79 -71.31
N THR A 877 -50.76 45.59 -70.55
CA THR A 877 -50.62 47.03 -70.82
C THR A 877 -49.61 47.34 -71.93
N SER A 878 -48.55 46.55 -72.08
CA SER A 878 -47.59 46.67 -73.18
C SER A 878 -48.22 46.30 -74.51
N ASP A 879 -49.02 45.23 -74.55
CA ASP A 879 -49.76 44.79 -75.74
C ASP A 879 -50.68 45.91 -76.23
N LYS A 880 -51.46 46.53 -75.33
CA LYS A 880 -52.30 47.69 -75.63
C LYS A 880 -51.53 48.92 -76.10
N VAL A 881 -50.32 49.16 -75.59
CA VAL A 881 -49.46 50.26 -76.05
C VAL A 881 -48.97 50.00 -77.49
N GLU A 882 -48.62 48.76 -77.84
CA GLU A 882 -48.30 48.41 -79.22
C GLU A 882 -49.56 48.43 -80.12
N GLU A 883 -50.75 48.04 -79.65
CA GLU A 883 -52.03 48.25 -80.36
C GLU A 883 -52.23 49.74 -80.70
N PHE A 884 -52.15 50.65 -79.71
CA PHE A 884 -52.25 52.09 -79.95
C PHE A 884 -51.18 52.62 -80.92
N LYS A 885 -49.95 52.12 -80.83
CA LYS A 885 -48.84 52.46 -81.73
C LYS A 885 -49.09 51.98 -83.16
N THR A 886 -49.69 50.80 -83.37
CA THR A 886 -50.11 50.34 -84.70
C THR A 886 -51.25 51.20 -85.26
N PHE A 887 -52.23 51.58 -84.43
CA PHE A 887 -53.33 52.49 -84.79
C PHE A 887 -52.82 53.88 -85.21
N VAL A 888 -51.87 54.47 -84.48
CA VAL A 888 -51.25 55.75 -84.88
C VAL A 888 -50.48 55.59 -86.21
N LYS A 889 -49.82 54.43 -86.43
CA LYS A 889 -49.13 54.12 -87.69
C LYS A 889 -50.06 53.78 -88.86
N THR A 890 -51.32 53.40 -88.66
CA THR A 890 -52.30 53.27 -89.76
C THR A 890 -52.96 54.61 -90.04
N LEU A 891 -53.45 55.31 -89.00
CA LEU A 891 -54.09 56.63 -89.13
C LEU A 891 -53.19 57.67 -89.84
N SER A 892 -51.88 57.69 -89.54
CA SER A 892 -50.93 58.60 -90.20
C SER A 892 -50.68 58.27 -91.68
N ARG A 893 -50.81 57.00 -92.10
CA ARG A 893 -50.76 56.61 -93.52
C ARG A 893 -52.06 56.98 -94.24
N GLU A 894 -53.20 56.78 -93.61
CA GLU A 894 -54.51 57.13 -94.18
C GLU A 894 -54.64 58.64 -94.40
N LEU A 895 -54.20 59.44 -93.43
CA LEU A 895 -54.08 60.90 -93.57
C LEU A 895 -53.15 61.29 -94.73
N GLN A 896 -51.99 60.64 -94.89
CA GLN A 896 -51.09 60.90 -96.02
C GLN A 896 -51.77 60.55 -97.35
N HIS A 897 -52.45 59.40 -97.44
CA HIS A 897 -53.13 58.96 -98.65
C HIS A 897 -54.26 59.92 -99.04
N SER A 898 -55.09 60.35 -98.08
CA SER A 898 -56.15 61.34 -98.28
C SER A 898 -55.60 62.70 -98.73
N ILE A 899 -54.50 63.18 -98.14
CA ILE A 899 -53.83 64.42 -98.56
C ILE A 899 -53.29 64.31 -100.00
N GLN A 900 -52.68 63.18 -100.36
CA GLN A 900 -52.21 62.93 -101.72
C GLN A 900 -53.38 62.87 -102.71
N GLU A 901 -54.45 62.17 -102.37
CA GLU A 901 -55.65 62.06 -103.21
C GLU A 901 -56.27 63.45 -103.45
N LEU A 902 -56.42 64.27 -102.41
CA LEU A 902 -56.86 65.67 -102.50
C LEU A 902 -55.94 66.50 -103.40
N ARG A 903 -54.61 66.38 -103.27
CA ARG A 903 -53.67 67.09 -104.16
C ARG A 903 -53.80 66.64 -105.62
N THR A 904 -54.03 65.34 -105.90
CA THR A 904 -54.30 64.88 -107.28
C THR A 904 -55.64 65.39 -107.82
N LYS A 905 -56.69 65.47 -106.99
CA LYS A 905 -57.98 66.08 -107.35
C LYS A 905 -57.82 67.57 -107.68
N ILE A 906 -57.04 68.31 -106.89
CA ILE A 906 -56.68 69.71 -107.15
C ILE A 906 -55.87 69.85 -108.46
N LYS A 907 -54.89 68.96 -108.72
CA LYS A 907 -54.10 68.98 -109.97
C LYS A 907 -54.99 68.72 -111.21
N LYS A 908 -55.94 67.78 -111.13
CA LYS A 908 -56.93 67.53 -112.18
C LYS A 908 -57.83 68.76 -112.41
N ALA A 909 -58.33 69.40 -111.35
CA ALA A 909 -59.10 70.63 -111.44
C ALA A 909 -58.30 71.79 -112.09
N LYS A 910 -57.00 71.91 -111.79
CA LYS A 910 -56.10 72.88 -112.43
C LYS A 910 -55.93 72.66 -113.95
N LYS A 911 -55.65 71.43 -114.43
CA LYS A 911 -55.57 71.16 -115.88
C LYS A 911 -56.91 71.49 -116.58
N VAL A 912 -58.05 71.11 -115.98
CA VAL A 912 -59.40 71.46 -116.50
C VAL A 912 -59.64 72.98 -116.53
N GLY A 913 -59.07 73.73 -115.58
CA GLY A 913 -59.11 75.20 -115.57
C GLY A 913 -58.35 75.83 -116.75
N LYS A 914 -57.09 75.43 -116.97
CA LYS A 914 -56.29 75.95 -118.12
C LYS A 914 -56.92 75.59 -119.47
N MET A 915 -57.47 74.38 -119.61
CA MET A 915 -58.10 73.89 -120.85
C MET A 915 -59.33 74.70 -121.31
N LYS A 916 -59.89 75.55 -120.44
CA LYS A 916 -61.09 76.37 -120.72
C LYS A 916 -60.80 77.81 -121.20
N ALA A 917 -59.53 78.22 -121.28
CA ALA A 917 -59.15 79.61 -121.61
C ALA A 917 -58.89 79.87 -123.10
N CYS A 918 -58.42 78.88 -123.87
CA CYS A 918 -57.88 79.11 -125.23
C CYS A 918 -58.85 78.86 -126.40
N LYS A 919 -60.15 78.62 -126.16
CA LYS A 919 -61.06 78.03 -127.17
C LYS A 919 -61.91 79.01 -128.00
N ASN A 920 -61.55 80.30 -128.02
CA ASN A 920 -62.35 81.38 -128.66
C ASN A 920 -61.66 82.09 -129.85
N CYS A 921 -60.44 81.72 -130.27
CA CYS A 921 -59.68 82.50 -131.27
C CYS A 921 -59.16 81.72 -132.50
N LEU A 922 -59.28 80.39 -132.55
CA LEU A 922 -58.88 79.57 -133.70
C LEU A 922 -59.98 78.54 -133.99
N SER A 923 -60.59 78.61 -135.19
CA SER A 923 -61.60 77.63 -135.61
C SER A 923 -60.95 76.31 -136.01
N GLN A 924 -61.73 75.23 -135.97
CA GLN A 924 -61.24 73.89 -136.33
C GLN A 924 -60.74 73.80 -137.79
N GLU A 925 -61.25 74.66 -138.66
CA GLU A 925 -60.78 74.84 -140.04
C GLU A 925 -59.34 75.35 -140.09
N SER A 926 -58.94 76.26 -139.18
CA SER A 926 -57.56 76.78 -139.15
C SER A 926 -56.53 75.71 -138.75
N VAL A 927 -56.90 74.75 -137.89
CA VAL A 927 -56.05 73.62 -137.51
C VAL A 927 -55.95 72.61 -138.65
N GLN A 928 -57.06 72.31 -139.33
CA GLN A 928 -57.07 71.45 -140.52
C GLN A 928 -56.31 72.09 -141.70
N LEU A 929 -56.40 73.41 -141.87
CA LEU A 929 -55.65 74.15 -142.88
C LEU A 929 -54.15 74.17 -142.56
N ALA A 930 -53.75 74.38 -141.30
CA ALA A 930 -52.36 74.32 -140.87
C ALA A 930 -51.76 72.92 -141.07
N ALA A 931 -52.48 71.86 -140.67
CA ALA A 931 -52.11 70.46 -140.93
C ALA A 931 -51.96 70.19 -142.44
N SER A 932 -52.85 70.73 -143.27
CA SER A 932 -52.80 70.56 -144.74
C SER A 932 -51.68 71.37 -145.42
N ILE A 933 -51.33 72.55 -144.90
CA ILE A 933 -50.23 73.38 -145.42
C ILE A 933 -48.86 72.83 -145.01
N LEU A 934 -48.74 72.33 -143.78
CA LEU A 934 -47.50 71.75 -143.25
C LEU A 934 -47.37 70.24 -143.55
N ASN A 935 -48.40 69.63 -144.14
CA ASN A 935 -48.47 68.22 -144.55
C ASN A 935 -48.13 67.22 -143.42
N VAL A 936 -48.68 67.49 -142.22
CA VAL A 936 -48.56 66.67 -140.99
C VAL A 936 -49.96 66.40 -140.43
N SER A 937 -50.17 65.33 -139.66
CA SER A 937 -51.52 65.01 -139.18
C SER A 937 -51.97 66.00 -138.09
N THR A 938 -53.29 66.16 -137.94
CA THR A 938 -53.86 67.02 -136.88
C THR A 938 -53.47 66.54 -135.47
N THR A 939 -53.24 65.23 -135.30
CA THR A 939 -52.74 64.63 -134.06
C THR A 939 -51.28 65.01 -133.77
N ASP A 940 -50.40 64.98 -134.77
CA ASP A 940 -48.99 65.40 -134.60
C ASP A 940 -48.92 66.90 -134.24
N LEU A 941 -49.83 67.70 -134.80
CA LEU A 941 -49.93 69.13 -134.52
C LEU A 941 -50.45 69.42 -133.10
N GLU A 942 -51.36 68.60 -132.55
CA GLU A 942 -51.80 68.72 -131.15
C GLU A 942 -50.71 68.25 -130.16
N GLU A 943 -49.95 67.18 -130.47
CA GLU A 943 -48.87 66.70 -129.59
C GLU A 943 -47.67 67.67 -129.53
N ILE A 944 -47.38 68.38 -130.64
CA ILE A 944 -46.37 69.48 -130.66
C ILE A 944 -46.83 70.71 -129.85
N LEU A 945 -48.15 70.88 -129.63
CA LEU A 945 -48.72 72.02 -128.89
C LEU A 945 -48.95 71.74 -127.39
N ASP A 946 -48.96 70.48 -126.93
CA ASP A 946 -49.16 70.12 -125.51
C ASP A 946 -47.85 70.24 -124.69
N VAL A 947 -47.23 71.42 -124.73
CA VAL A 947 -46.02 71.77 -123.98
C VAL A 947 -46.35 71.83 -122.47
N GLU A 948 -46.01 70.77 -121.73
CA GLU A 948 -46.26 70.73 -120.28
C GLU A 948 -45.40 71.76 -119.51
N ASP A 949 -46.04 72.53 -118.60
CA ASP A 949 -45.34 73.39 -117.65
C ASP A 949 -44.44 72.58 -116.70
N GLU A 950 -43.13 72.53 -116.98
CA GLU A 950 -42.15 71.90 -116.08
C GLU A 950 -42.20 72.45 -114.64
N GLU A 951 -42.60 73.72 -114.45
CA GLU A 951 -42.68 74.34 -113.12
C GLU A 951 -43.79 73.74 -112.23
N GLU A 952 -44.94 73.35 -112.79
CA GLU A 952 -46.01 72.64 -112.05
C GLU A 952 -45.62 71.18 -111.75
N THR A 953 -44.87 70.52 -112.66
CA THR A 953 -44.39 69.15 -112.41
C THR A 953 -43.26 69.12 -111.37
N ALA A 954 -42.38 70.12 -111.35
CA ALA A 954 -41.34 70.30 -110.34
C ALA A 954 -41.92 70.60 -108.95
N LYS A 955 -42.87 71.55 -108.84
CA LYS A 955 -43.55 71.89 -107.57
C LYS A 955 -44.25 70.68 -106.96
N THR A 956 -45.00 69.93 -107.78
CA THR A 956 -45.72 68.74 -107.27
C THR A 956 -44.82 67.57 -106.85
N LYS A 957 -43.58 67.46 -107.38
CA LYS A 957 -42.55 66.54 -106.85
C LYS A 957 -42.01 66.99 -105.48
N MET A 958 -41.72 68.29 -105.29
CA MET A 958 -41.23 68.80 -104.00
C MET A 958 -42.27 68.68 -102.87
N GLU A 959 -43.56 68.83 -103.18
CA GLU A 959 -44.66 68.62 -102.23
C GLU A 959 -44.78 67.16 -101.75
N PHE A 960 -44.57 66.19 -102.65
CA PHE A 960 -44.61 64.77 -102.31
C PHE A 960 -43.49 64.35 -101.35
N GLU A 961 -42.27 64.85 -101.57
CA GLU A 961 -41.13 64.51 -100.70
C GLU A 961 -41.28 65.11 -99.29
N LYS A 962 -41.92 66.29 -99.15
CA LYS A 962 -42.28 66.89 -97.85
C LYS A 962 -43.27 66.02 -97.06
N ASP A 963 -44.26 65.41 -97.71
CA ASP A 963 -45.20 64.48 -97.05
C ASP A 963 -44.50 63.21 -96.56
N LYS A 964 -43.47 62.77 -97.29
CA LYS A 964 -42.64 61.61 -96.97
C LYS A 964 -41.67 61.90 -95.82
N GLU A 965 -41.06 63.09 -95.79
CA GLU A 965 -40.33 63.59 -94.61
C GLU A 965 -41.23 63.68 -93.37
N TRP A 966 -42.45 64.21 -93.52
CA TRP A 966 -43.43 64.32 -92.43
C TRP A 966 -43.83 62.95 -91.86
N LEU A 967 -44.13 61.97 -92.72
CA LEU A 967 -44.45 60.61 -92.26
C LEU A 967 -43.24 59.93 -91.61
N GLN A 968 -42.02 60.10 -92.15
CA GLN A 968 -40.80 59.65 -91.46
C GLN A 968 -40.61 60.31 -90.09
N ARG A 969 -41.02 61.57 -89.93
CA ARG A 969 -40.94 62.31 -88.67
C ARG A 969 -41.96 61.79 -87.65
N ILE A 970 -43.18 61.45 -88.07
CA ILE A 970 -44.16 60.77 -87.22
C ILE A 970 -43.69 59.36 -86.86
N GLN A 971 -43.18 58.59 -87.82
CA GLN A 971 -42.65 57.26 -87.54
C GLN A 971 -41.52 57.33 -86.50
N LYS A 972 -40.55 58.23 -86.69
CA LYS A 972 -39.48 58.51 -85.71
C LYS A 972 -40.02 58.94 -84.35
N LEU A 973 -41.11 59.70 -84.26
CA LEU A 973 -41.73 60.04 -82.97
C LEU A 973 -42.35 58.79 -82.29
N THR A 974 -43.09 57.95 -83.04
CA THR A 974 -43.67 56.69 -82.52
C THR A 974 -42.63 55.61 -82.15
N GLU A 975 -41.37 55.79 -82.55
CA GLU A 975 -40.26 54.87 -82.26
C GLU A 975 -39.30 55.46 -81.20
N ALA A 976 -39.09 56.78 -81.20
CA ALA A 976 -38.26 57.47 -80.21
C ALA A 976 -38.97 57.60 -78.85
N GLN A 977 -40.28 57.88 -78.80
CA GLN A 977 -41.00 57.95 -77.52
C GLN A 977 -41.07 56.60 -76.78
N VAL A 978 -40.92 55.48 -77.49
CA VAL A 978 -40.81 54.13 -76.89
C VAL A 978 -39.38 53.84 -76.39
N SER A 979 -38.38 54.59 -76.86
CA SER A 979 -36.98 54.45 -76.42
C SER A 979 -36.60 55.32 -75.21
N THR A 980 -37.46 56.23 -74.77
CA THR A 980 -37.18 57.18 -73.67
C THR A 980 -38.09 56.99 -72.45
N HIS A 981 -38.09 55.78 -71.88
CA HIS A 981 -38.17 55.64 -70.43
C HIS A 981 -37.23 54.54 -69.95
N CYS A 982 -36.21 54.94 -69.19
CA CYS A 982 -35.26 54.01 -68.61
C CYS A 982 -35.90 53.24 -67.46
N LEU A 983 -35.72 51.92 -67.43
CA LEU A 983 -35.20 51.26 -66.23
C LEU A 983 -34.16 50.20 -66.64
N SER A 984 -32.90 50.57 -66.49
CA SER A 984 -31.74 49.72 -66.71
C SER A 984 -31.62 48.69 -65.60
N SER A 985 -31.39 47.42 -65.97
CA SER A 985 -30.44 46.42 -65.41
C SER A 985 -30.27 46.17 -63.89
N ASP A 986 -30.83 46.95 -62.97
CA ASP A 986 -30.34 47.04 -61.58
C ASP A 986 -30.96 46.02 -60.60
N HIS A 987 -31.77 45.08 -61.08
CA HIS A 987 -32.39 44.05 -60.23
C HIS A 987 -31.51 42.83 -59.93
N THR A 988 -30.42 42.61 -60.66
CA THR A 988 -29.39 41.63 -60.24
C THR A 988 -28.73 42.05 -58.92
N HIS A 989 -28.59 43.35 -58.65
CA HIS A 989 -28.01 43.85 -57.40
C HIS A 989 -28.93 43.76 -56.18
N ILE A 990 -30.24 43.56 -56.34
CA ILE A 990 -31.17 43.43 -55.20
C ILE A 990 -31.22 41.99 -54.69
N LEU A 991 -31.27 40.99 -55.57
CA LEU A 991 -31.23 39.57 -55.19
C LEU A 991 -29.93 39.22 -54.45
N THR A 992 -28.77 39.67 -54.94
CA THR A 992 -27.48 39.46 -54.25
C THR A 992 -27.44 40.18 -52.89
N ARG A 993 -28.11 41.31 -52.73
CA ARG A 993 -28.15 42.05 -51.45
C ARG A 993 -29.09 41.41 -50.42
N ALA A 994 -30.15 40.73 -50.86
CA ALA A 994 -31.01 39.93 -49.99
C ALA A 994 -30.27 38.71 -49.41
N GLN A 995 -29.55 37.95 -50.25
CA GLN A 995 -28.79 36.78 -49.78
C GLN A 995 -27.61 37.15 -48.85
N VAL A 996 -26.98 38.32 -49.04
CA VAL A 996 -25.92 38.81 -48.13
C VAL A 996 -26.47 39.34 -46.80
N ALA A 997 -27.74 39.78 -46.74
CA ALA A 997 -28.38 40.23 -45.50
C ALA A 997 -28.77 39.08 -44.55
N ALA A 998 -28.84 37.83 -45.04
CA ALA A 998 -29.25 36.66 -44.26
C ALA A 998 -28.08 35.92 -43.56
N HIS A 999 -26.88 36.49 -43.52
CA HIS A 999 -25.66 35.83 -43.00
C HIS A 999 -24.85 36.68 -41.99
N THR A 1000 -25.47 37.69 -41.38
CA THR A 1000 -24.81 38.61 -40.42
C THR A 1000 -25.54 38.79 -39.08
N HIS A 1001 -26.55 37.97 -38.77
CA HIS A 1001 -27.22 37.95 -37.46
C HIS A 1001 -27.42 36.53 -36.90
N HIS A 1002 -26.31 35.91 -36.51
CA HIS A 1002 -26.31 34.91 -35.43
C HIS A 1002 -25.03 35.03 -34.58
N CYS A 1003 -25.09 34.51 -33.35
CA CYS A 1003 -24.00 34.52 -32.37
C CYS A 1003 -23.43 35.89 -31.96
N ASN A 1004 -24.16 36.64 -31.11
CA ASN A 1004 -23.61 37.21 -29.85
C ASN A 1004 -24.63 38.06 -29.08
N SER A 1005 -25.45 37.45 -28.20
CA SER A 1005 -25.90 38.09 -26.95
C SER A 1005 -26.76 37.16 -26.08
N SER A 1006 -26.27 36.86 -24.88
CA SER A 1006 -27.08 36.62 -23.66
C SER A 1006 -26.17 36.48 -22.43
N PRO A 1007 -26.62 36.83 -21.21
CA PRO A 1007 -27.70 37.77 -20.90
C PRO A 1007 -27.35 38.75 -19.76
N GLU A 1008 -27.84 39.98 -19.84
CA GLU A 1008 -28.23 40.75 -18.64
C GLU A 1008 -29.66 41.24 -18.83
N GLY A 1009 -30.49 41.09 -17.80
CA GLY A 1009 -31.93 41.32 -17.86
C GLY A 1009 -32.40 42.35 -16.84
N ILE A 1010 -33.69 42.70 -16.89
CA ILE A 1010 -34.39 43.54 -15.91
C ILE A 1010 -35.82 43.01 -15.74
N SER A 1011 -36.25 42.73 -14.50
CA SER A 1011 -37.42 43.43 -13.89
C SER A 1011 -37.74 43.01 -12.43
N LYS A 1012 -37.10 43.69 -11.48
CA LYS A 1012 -37.69 44.35 -10.28
C LYS A 1012 -38.32 43.53 -9.11
N ARG A 1013 -38.16 44.14 -7.91
CA ARG A 1013 -38.89 43.96 -6.62
C ARG A 1013 -38.53 42.71 -5.79
N SER A 1014 -38.28 42.77 -4.47
CA SER A 1014 -38.46 43.85 -3.46
C SER A 1014 -37.49 43.80 -2.25
N LYS A 1015 -37.15 44.98 -1.67
CA LYS A 1015 -36.82 45.27 -0.23
C LYS A 1015 -35.61 44.56 0.42
N LEU A 1016 -34.57 45.29 0.86
CA LEU A 1016 -34.34 45.88 2.21
C LEU A 1016 -34.14 44.84 3.36
N LYS A 1017 -33.22 44.99 4.35
CA LYS A 1017 -32.45 46.18 4.79
C LYS A 1017 -31.14 45.85 5.54
N VAL A 1018 -30.05 46.54 5.16
CA VAL A 1018 -28.83 46.96 5.91
C VAL A 1018 -28.58 46.44 7.35
N ARG A 1019 -27.37 45.90 7.58
CA ARG A 1019 -26.50 46.36 8.70
C ARG A 1019 -25.00 46.30 8.31
N ILE A 1020 -24.21 47.23 8.83
CA ILE A 1020 -22.80 47.48 8.48
C ILE A 1020 -21.96 47.40 9.77
N ASN A 1021 -20.75 46.81 9.71
CA ASN A 1021 -19.56 47.45 10.29
C ASN A 1021 -18.24 46.84 9.80
N ARG A 1022 -17.21 47.69 9.75
CA ARG A 1022 -15.79 47.34 9.64
C ARG A 1022 -15.18 47.37 11.06
N TYR A 1023 -14.12 46.61 11.35
CA TYR A 1023 -12.76 47.18 11.50
C TYR A 1023 -11.68 46.14 11.91
N ASN A 1024 -10.42 46.55 11.71
CA ASN A 1024 -9.18 46.08 12.33
C ASN A 1024 -8.67 44.66 12.08
N ILE A 1025 -7.74 44.60 11.12
CA ILE A 1025 -6.42 43.98 11.24
C ILE A 1025 -5.83 44.12 12.66
N LYS A 1026 -5.27 43.03 13.21
CA LYS A 1026 -3.91 43.04 13.81
C LYS A 1026 -3.31 41.63 14.00
N GLU A 1027 -2.06 41.53 13.55
CA GLU A 1027 -0.95 40.71 14.06
C GLU A 1027 -1.20 39.29 14.60
N VAL A 1028 -0.83 38.31 13.77
CA VAL A 1028 0.34 37.45 13.99
C VAL A 1028 0.73 37.18 15.46
N LYS A 1029 0.48 35.95 15.93
CA LYS A 1029 1.58 35.05 16.38
C LYS A 1029 1.20 33.57 16.48
N SER A 1030 1.87 32.77 15.64
CA SER A 1030 2.65 31.59 16.05
C SER A 1030 1.98 30.37 16.70
N ILE A 1031 1.87 29.30 15.88
CA ILE A 1031 2.35 27.93 16.17
C ILE A 1031 1.92 27.27 17.50
N ARG A 1032 1.04 26.26 17.43
CA ARG A 1032 1.44 24.84 17.64
C ARG A 1032 0.34 23.87 17.17
N ASN A 1033 0.74 22.89 16.36
CA ASN A 1033 0.19 21.54 16.09
C ASN A 1033 -1.35 21.37 15.90
N GLU A 1034 -1.85 20.64 14.89
CA GLU A 1034 -1.22 19.83 13.82
C GLU A 1034 -1.69 20.26 12.43
#